data_AF-A0A8C3FTE8-F1
#
_entry.id   AF-A0A8C3FTE8-F1
#
_cell.length_a   1.000
_cell.length_b   1.000
_cell.length_c   1.000
_cell.angle_alpha   90.00
_cell.angle_beta   90.00
_cell.angle_gamma   90.00
#
_symmetry.space_group_name_H-M   'P 1'
#
loop_
_entity.id
_entity.type
_entity.pdbx_description
1 polymer ?
#
loop_
_entity_poly.entity_id
_entity_poly.type
_entity_poly.pdbx_seq_one_letter_code
_entity_poly.pdbx_strand_id
1 'polypeptide(L)'
;MCIWGWCFFPLQRTQEPLAGRYRGSVKEFPNFNASQDAEALYNAMKGFGSDKEAILDLITSRNNKQRIEISQAYKSLYGKDLIADLKRELTGKFERLIVGLMRPLAYFDAKEIKDALQGIGTDEKCLIEILASRTNQQIHNLVEAYRDAYERELEADVLGDTSGHFKKMLVVLLQGTREEDDVVSEDLVEQDAKDLLEAGDLKWGTDEAQFIYILGNRSKQHLRLVFDEYLKISGKPIEDSIRGELSGDIEKLMMAVVKCIRSTPEYFAERLYKAMKGLGTKDNTLIRVMVSRSEIDMLDIREVFRTKYEKSLHSMIKDDTSGEYKKALLKLCGGDDDAAGEFFPEAAQVAYRMWELSAVAKVELRGTVRPAADFNADGDAKVLRKAMKGLGTDEGAIIDVVTQRSNAQRQEILRTYKSHFGRDLMADLKSELSGSLAKLILGLMMTPAQFDAKQLKKAMEGAGTDENILIEILATRNNREIQAINEAYKVAYHKSLEDALSSDTSGHFKRILVSLALGNRDEGGEDLTRAHEDAKVVAESLKLSDVSSGDSTSLETRFLSILCTRSYPHLRRVFQEFIKMTNHDVAHTVRKHMSGDVRDAFVAIVRSVKDKPAFFADKLYDSMKGIGTDERTLTRIMVSRSEIDLLNIRRVFKEMHEKSLHHMIEKDTSGDYCKALLAICGGDD
;
A
#
# COMPACT_ATOMS: atom_id res chain seq x y z
N MET A 1 28.25 27.07 18.43
CA MET A 1 29.24 25.97 18.41
C MET A 1 28.65 24.80 19.20
N CYS A 2 27.92 23.92 18.51
CA CYS A 2 27.53 22.56 18.89
C CYS A 2 26.87 22.01 17.63
N ILE A 3 27.72 21.56 16.72
CA ILE A 3 27.36 20.90 15.47
C ILE A 3 26.85 19.52 15.87
N TRP A 4 25.55 19.30 15.72
CA TRP A 4 24.91 18.02 15.99
C TRP A 4 25.25 17.07 14.85
N GLY A 5 26.24 16.21 15.07
CA GLY A 5 26.50 15.04 14.24
C GLY A 5 25.36 14.05 14.42
N TRP A 6 24.34 14.15 13.57
CA TRP A 6 23.44 13.04 13.31
C TRP A 6 24.26 12.03 12.51
N CYS A 7 24.53 10.88 13.13
CA CYS A 7 25.14 9.76 12.45
C CYS A 7 24.34 9.47 11.18
N PHE A 8 25.00 9.70 10.04
CA PHE A 8 24.92 8.85 8.87
C PHE A 8 24.43 7.46 9.25
N PHE A 9 23.53 6.90 8.47
CA PHE A 9 23.34 5.46 8.44
C PHE A 9 24.32 4.90 7.41
N PRO A 10 25.58 4.56 7.76
CA PRO A 10 26.24 3.54 7.00
C PRO A 10 25.65 2.22 7.52
N LEU A 11 24.81 1.58 6.71
CA LEU A 11 24.73 0.11 6.73
C LEU A 11 26.07 -0.54 6.33
N GLN A 12 27.14 0.26 6.18
CA GLN A 12 28.52 -0.15 5.96
C GLN A 12 29.42 0.23 7.14
N ARG A 13 29.40 -0.54 8.23
CA ARG A 13 30.58 -0.75 9.11
C ARG A 13 30.24 -1.74 10.23
N THR A 14 30.03 -3.00 9.84
CA THR A 14 30.35 -4.23 10.61
C THR A 14 29.92 -5.52 9.89
N GLN A 15 29.39 -5.43 8.66
CA GLN A 15 29.41 -6.56 7.73
C GLN A 15 30.28 -6.18 6.53
N GLU A 16 31.09 -7.13 6.08
CA GLU A 16 31.72 -7.07 4.76
C GLU A 16 30.68 -6.58 3.73
N PRO A 17 31.07 -5.78 2.73
CA PRO A 17 30.14 -5.44 1.67
C PRO A 17 29.64 -6.75 1.07
N LEU A 18 28.34 -7.04 1.16
CA LEU A 18 27.67 -8.09 0.38
C LEU A 18 27.62 -7.73 -1.12
N ALA A 19 28.67 -7.09 -1.64
CA ALA A 19 28.99 -7.07 -3.04
C ALA A 19 29.31 -8.52 -3.44
N GLY A 20 28.29 -9.26 -3.92
CA GLY A 20 28.53 -10.58 -4.52
C GLY A 20 27.41 -11.62 -4.44
N ARG A 21 26.25 -11.38 -3.81
CA ARG A 21 25.18 -12.39 -3.75
C ARG A 21 24.10 -12.13 -4.79
N TYR A 22 23.96 -13.03 -5.76
CA TYR A 22 22.93 -13.00 -6.79
C TYR A 22 21.51 -12.93 -6.18
N ARG A 23 20.69 -11.98 -6.63
CA ARG A 23 19.33 -11.68 -6.11
C ARG A 23 18.19 -12.06 -7.04
N GLY A 24 18.50 -12.69 -8.18
CA GLY A 24 17.50 -13.34 -9.03
C GLY A 24 16.98 -14.65 -8.42
N SER A 25 15.73 -14.97 -8.73
CA SER A 25 15.10 -16.25 -8.40
C SER A 25 15.53 -17.38 -9.33
N VAL A 26 15.71 -17.10 -10.63
CA VAL A 26 16.19 -18.07 -11.62
C VAL A 26 17.72 -17.98 -11.69
N LYS A 27 18.41 -19.11 -11.55
CA LYS A 27 19.89 -19.16 -11.54
C LYS A 27 20.41 -19.94 -12.74
N GLU A 28 21.72 -19.85 -12.97
CA GLU A 28 22.40 -20.72 -13.92
C GLU A 28 22.20 -22.20 -13.52
N PHE A 29 21.76 -23.01 -14.47
CA PHE A 29 21.56 -24.44 -14.25
C PHE A 29 22.90 -25.18 -14.26
N PRO A 30 23.24 -25.95 -13.22
CA PRO A 30 24.51 -26.66 -13.15
C PRO A 30 24.57 -27.80 -14.16
N ASN A 31 25.75 -28.07 -14.72
CA ASN A 31 25.99 -29.15 -15.70
C ASN A 31 25.08 -29.06 -16.94
N PHE A 32 24.80 -27.85 -17.38
CA PHE A 32 23.94 -27.55 -18.53
C PHE A 32 24.52 -28.09 -19.86
N ASN A 33 23.63 -28.61 -20.72
CA ASN A 33 23.95 -29.02 -22.08
C ASN A 33 22.86 -28.52 -23.04
N ALA A 34 23.19 -27.52 -23.86
CA ALA A 34 22.25 -26.89 -24.78
C ALA A 34 21.63 -27.86 -25.79
N SER A 35 22.40 -28.83 -26.30
CA SER A 35 21.93 -29.81 -27.28
C SER A 35 20.91 -30.77 -26.67
N GLN A 36 21.16 -31.27 -25.46
CA GLN A 36 20.22 -32.15 -24.76
C GLN A 36 18.91 -31.42 -24.43
N ASP A 37 19.00 -30.17 -23.98
CA ASP A 37 17.81 -29.36 -23.71
C ASP A 37 17.03 -29.02 -24.99
N ALA A 38 17.74 -28.75 -26.10
CA ALA A 38 17.11 -28.57 -27.41
C ALA A 38 16.38 -29.83 -27.90
N GLU A 39 16.98 -31.01 -27.71
CA GLU A 39 16.36 -32.30 -27.99
C GLU A 39 15.13 -32.54 -27.12
N ALA A 40 15.22 -32.24 -25.82
CA ALA A 40 14.11 -32.36 -24.89
C ALA A 40 12.93 -31.47 -25.30
N LEU A 41 13.18 -30.20 -25.66
CA LEU A 41 12.14 -29.30 -26.16
C LEU A 41 11.55 -29.77 -27.50
N TYR A 42 12.38 -30.28 -28.42
CA TYR A 42 11.90 -30.84 -29.69
C TYR A 42 10.95 -32.01 -29.46
N ASN A 43 11.33 -32.93 -28.57
CA ASN A 43 10.52 -34.10 -28.23
C ASN A 43 9.23 -33.71 -27.49
N ALA A 44 9.29 -32.73 -26.60
CA ALA A 44 8.11 -32.21 -25.89
C ALA A 44 7.09 -31.56 -26.85
N MET A 45 7.52 -31.07 -28.00
CA MET A 45 6.68 -30.48 -29.05
C MET A 45 6.34 -31.46 -30.19
N LYS A 46 6.71 -32.75 -30.07
CA LYS A 46 6.51 -33.74 -31.12
C LYS A 46 5.20 -34.49 -30.93
N GLY A 47 4.36 -34.51 -31.96
CA GLY A 47 3.11 -35.28 -31.98
C GLY A 47 1.88 -34.38 -31.99
N PHE A 48 0.73 -34.90 -31.57
CA PHE A 48 -0.48 -34.10 -31.43
C PHE A 48 -0.50 -33.42 -30.05
N GLY A 49 -0.42 -32.09 -30.03
CA GLY A 49 -0.23 -31.31 -28.81
C GLY A 49 1.23 -31.29 -28.34
N SER A 50 1.45 -30.74 -27.15
CA SER A 50 2.78 -30.58 -26.55
C SER A 50 2.78 -30.93 -25.06
N ASP A 51 3.90 -31.47 -24.57
CA ASP A 51 4.15 -31.63 -23.13
C ASP A 51 4.51 -30.27 -22.51
N LYS A 52 3.47 -29.54 -22.11
CA LYS A 52 3.60 -28.19 -21.54
C LYS A 52 4.35 -28.19 -20.22
N GLU A 53 4.27 -29.26 -19.42
CA GLU A 53 4.98 -29.37 -18.15
C GLU A 53 6.48 -29.54 -18.41
N ALA A 54 6.89 -30.39 -19.36
CA ALA A 54 8.30 -30.52 -19.72
C ALA A 54 8.89 -29.22 -20.27
N ILE A 55 8.15 -28.51 -21.15
CA ILE A 55 8.56 -27.21 -21.70
C ILE A 55 8.74 -26.18 -20.58
N LEU A 56 7.73 -26.07 -19.71
CA LEU A 56 7.74 -25.18 -18.56
C LEU A 56 8.92 -25.48 -17.64
N ASP A 57 9.08 -26.74 -17.25
CA ASP A 57 10.07 -27.18 -16.28
C ASP A 57 11.49 -26.88 -16.75
N LEU A 58 11.78 -27.14 -18.03
CA LEU A 58 13.07 -26.86 -18.62
C LEU A 58 13.30 -25.35 -18.71
N ILE A 59 12.42 -24.60 -19.38
CA ILE A 59 12.65 -23.18 -19.67
C ILE A 59 12.75 -22.35 -18.38
N THR A 60 11.90 -22.60 -17.39
CA THR A 60 11.90 -21.85 -16.11
C THR A 60 13.08 -22.21 -15.20
N SER A 61 13.80 -23.31 -15.48
CA SER A 61 14.96 -23.75 -14.70
C SER A 61 16.31 -23.42 -15.37
N ARG A 62 16.31 -22.73 -16.50
CA ARG A 62 17.52 -22.22 -17.18
C ARG A 62 17.54 -20.70 -17.10
N ASN A 63 18.71 -20.10 -16.86
CA ASN A 63 18.84 -18.65 -16.98
C ASN A 63 18.74 -18.22 -18.46
N ASN A 64 18.55 -16.92 -18.71
CA ASN A 64 18.31 -16.44 -20.06
C ASN A 64 19.48 -16.75 -21.00
N LYS A 65 20.73 -16.60 -20.53
CA LYS A 65 21.93 -16.97 -21.29
C LYS A 65 21.85 -18.42 -21.81
N GLN A 66 21.53 -19.37 -20.94
CA GLN A 66 21.36 -20.78 -21.31
C GLN A 66 20.19 -20.98 -22.28
N ARG A 67 19.08 -20.25 -22.15
CA ARG A 67 17.95 -20.31 -23.10
C ARG A 67 18.34 -19.83 -24.51
N ILE A 68 19.23 -18.85 -24.62
CA ILE A 68 19.78 -18.42 -25.91
C ILE A 68 20.66 -19.52 -26.51
N GLU A 69 21.53 -20.15 -25.72
CA GLU A 69 22.35 -21.29 -26.15
C GLU A 69 21.48 -22.47 -26.60
N ILE A 70 20.38 -22.77 -25.90
CA ILE A 70 19.39 -23.78 -26.32
C ILE A 70 18.78 -23.42 -27.67
N SER A 71 18.42 -22.15 -27.89
CA SER A 71 17.83 -21.70 -29.17
C SER A 71 18.80 -21.88 -30.33
N GLN A 72 20.09 -21.60 -30.11
CA GLN A 72 21.15 -21.81 -31.10
C GLN A 72 21.37 -23.30 -31.39
N ALA A 73 21.41 -24.15 -30.35
CA ALA A 73 21.52 -25.59 -30.51
C ALA A 73 20.30 -26.17 -31.25
N TYR A 74 19.09 -25.74 -30.92
CA TYR A 74 17.85 -26.14 -31.59
C TYR A 74 17.87 -25.80 -33.09
N LYS A 75 18.33 -24.58 -33.43
CA LYS A 75 18.49 -24.16 -34.82
C LYS A 75 19.51 -25.02 -35.57
N SER A 76 20.60 -25.40 -34.90
CA SER A 76 21.68 -26.20 -35.50
C SER A 76 21.28 -27.67 -35.71
N LEU A 77 20.58 -28.27 -34.73
CA LEU A 77 20.16 -29.67 -34.78
C LEU A 77 18.97 -29.91 -35.72
N TYR A 78 18.03 -28.96 -35.79
CA TYR A 78 16.75 -29.16 -36.49
C TYR A 78 16.50 -28.20 -37.64
N GLY A 79 17.33 -27.17 -37.83
CA GLY A 79 17.12 -26.12 -38.84
C GLY A 79 15.93 -25.20 -38.55
N LYS A 80 15.26 -25.36 -37.41
CA LYS A 80 14.01 -24.67 -37.04
C LYS A 80 14.26 -23.54 -36.03
N ASP A 81 13.33 -22.60 -35.98
CA ASP A 81 13.34 -21.53 -34.97
C ASP A 81 12.54 -21.97 -33.74
N LEU A 82 13.20 -22.08 -32.60
CA LEU A 82 12.59 -22.57 -31.36
C LEU A 82 11.43 -21.67 -30.90
N ILE A 83 11.57 -20.36 -31.02
CA ILE A 83 10.50 -19.42 -30.62
C ILE A 83 9.28 -19.57 -31.52
N ALA A 84 9.45 -19.74 -32.83
CA ALA A 84 8.37 -19.97 -33.78
C ALA A 84 7.66 -21.30 -33.52
N ASP A 85 8.40 -22.36 -33.21
CA ASP A 85 7.81 -23.65 -32.82
C ASP A 85 7.03 -23.52 -31.51
N LEU A 86 7.58 -22.86 -30.48
CA LEU A 86 6.86 -22.59 -29.22
C LEU A 86 5.58 -21.79 -29.43
N LYS A 87 5.59 -20.78 -30.30
CA LYS A 87 4.38 -19.99 -30.66
C LYS A 87 3.31 -20.81 -31.38
N ARG A 88 3.70 -21.87 -32.09
CA ARG A 88 2.76 -22.78 -32.77
C ARG A 88 2.11 -23.75 -31.78
N GLU A 89 2.91 -24.28 -30.85
CA GLU A 89 2.46 -25.31 -29.91
C GLU A 89 1.76 -24.75 -28.67
N LEU A 90 2.10 -23.53 -28.25
CA LEU A 90 1.54 -22.86 -27.08
C LEU A 90 0.54 -21.78 -27.51
N THR A 91 -0.39 -21.44 -26.60
CA THR A 91 -1.31 -20.32 -26.83
C THR A 91 -1.55 -19.49 -25.56
N GLY A 92 -2.02 -18.25 -25.75
CA GLY A 92 -2.51 -17.38 -24.69
C GLY A 92 -1.43 -16.91 -23.71
N LYS A 93 -1.80 -16.76 -22.44
CA LYS A 93 -0.91 -16.23 -21.39
C LYS A 93 0.34 -17.07 -21.17
N PHE A 94 0.20 -18.39 -21.28
CA PHE A 94 1.31 -19.33 -21.14
C PHE A 94 2.31 -19.17 -22.29
N GLU A 95 1.83 -19.05 -23.54
CA GLU A 95 2.68 -18.75 -24.69
C GLU A 95 3.45 -17.42 -24.50
N ARG A 96 2.74 -16.33 -24.16
CA ARG A 96 3.38 -15.02 -23.96
C ARG A 96 4.49 -15.08 -22.91
N LEU A 97 4.25 -15.79 -21.81
CA LEU A 97 5.23 -15.97 -20.74
C LEU A 97 6.46 -16.76 -21.22
N ILE A 98 6.25 -17.95 -21.80
CA ILE A 98 7.35 -18.82 -22.25
C ILE A 98 8.17 -18.14 -23.36
N VAL A 99 7.51 -17.54 -24.34
CA VAL A 99 8.17 -16.81 -25.43
C VAL A 99 8.87 -15.55 -24.91
N GLY A 100 8.34 -14.90 -23.88
CA GLY A 100 9.02 -13.81 -23.16
C GLY A 100 10.33 -14.26 -22.54
N LEU A 101 10.34 -15.40 -21.84
CA LEU A 101 11.52 -15.97 -21.20
C LEU A 101 12.65 -16.35 -22.16
N MET A 102 12.33 -16.64 -23.42
CA MET A 102 13.30 -17.02 -24.45
C MET A 102 14.01 -15.83 -25.11
N ARG A 103 13.53 -14.59 -24.93
CA ARG A 103 14.17 -13.40 -25.52
C ARG A 103 15.26 -12.85 -24.61
N PRO A 104 16.37 -12.32 -25.16
CA PRO A 104 17.28 -11.48 -24.39
C PRO A 104 16.51 -10.29 -23.80
N LEU A 105 16.88 -9.84 -22.59
CA LEU A 105 16.13 -8.79 -21.87
C LEU A 105 15.89 -7.53 -22.71
N ALA A 106 16.90 -7.07 -23.46
CA ALA A 106 16.78 -5.89 -24.32
C ALA A 106 15.73 -6.08 -25.43
N TYR A 107 15.67 -7.25 -26.06
CA TYR A 107 14.65 -7.58 -27.08
C TYR A 107 13.27 -7.82 -26.46
N PHE A 108 13.22 -8.31 -25.23
CA PHE A 108 11.97 -8.42 -24.48
C PHE A 108 11.41 -7.02 -24.16
N ASP A 109 12.22 -6.11 -23.63
CA ASP A 109 11.83 -4.72 -23.37
C ASP A 109 11.44 -3.98 -24.66
N ALA A 110 12.21 -4.14 -25.75
CA ALA A 110 11.87 -3.58 -27.05
C ALA A 110 10.50 -4.09 -27.56
N LYS A 111 10.17 -5.37 -27.33
CA LYS A 111 8.85 -5.93 -27.68
C LYS A 111 7.73 -5.38 -26.82
N GLU A 112 7.94 -5.23 -25.52
CA GLU A 112 6.94 -4.65 -24.61
C GLU A 112 6.67 -3.17 -24.96
N ILE A 113 7.71 -2.38 -25.25
CA ILE A 113 7.54 -1.00 -25.72
C ILE A 113 6.88 -0.97 -27.10
N LYS A 114 7.27 -1.87 -28.02
CA LYS A 114 6.62 -1.93 -29.33
C LYS A 114 5.12 -2.17 -29.21
N ASP A 115 4.72 -3.10 -28.34
CA ASP A 115 3.31 -3.37 -28.05
C ASP A 115 2.62 -2.17 -27.40
N ALA A 116 3.31 -1.45 -26.51
CA ALA A 116 2.77 -0.28 -25.83
C ALA A 116 2.50 0.90 -26.77
N LEU A 117 3.29 1.03 -27.84
CA LEU A 117 3.16 2.09 -28.86
C LEU A 117 2.29 1.66 -30.06
N GLN A 118 2.02 0.37 -30.22
CA GLN A 118 1.29 -0.14 -31.38
C GLN A 118 -0.22 -0.25 -31.13
N GLY A 119 -1.02 0.42 -31.95
CA GLY A 119 -2.47 0.27 -31.97
C GLY A 119 -3.21 1.59 -31.84
N ILE A 120 -4.47 1.54 -31.41
CA ILE A 120 -5.24 2.73 -31.06
C ILE A 120 -5.02 2.99 -29.57
N GLY A 121 -4.30 4.07 -29.26
CA GLY A 121 -3.89 4.44 -27.90
C GLY A 121 -2.49 3.94 -27.54
N THR A 122 -2.04 4.32 -26.35
CA THR A 122 -0.70 4.01 -25.82
C THR A 122 -0.84 3.33 -24.46
N ASP A 123 0.00 2.34 -24.15
CA ASP A 123 0.10 1.81 -22.78
C ASP A 123 1.16 2.62 -22.00
N GLU A 124 0.75 3.78 -21.46
CA GLU A 124 1.66 4.65 -20.71
C GLU A 124 2.21 3.94 -19.47
N LYS A 125 1.47 2.99 -18.88
CA LYS A 125 1.94 2.23 -17.70
C LYS A 125 3.13 1.34 -18.05
N CYS A 126 3.13 0.74 -19.23
CA CYS A 126 4.28 -0.02 -19.74
C CYS A 126 5.49 0.88 -19.97
N LEU A 127 5.31 2.03 -20.66
CA LEU A 127 6.38 2.99 -20.92
C LEU A 127 7.00 3.51 -19.61
N ILE A 128 6.16 3.93 -18.65
CA ILE A 128 6.58 4.41 -17.33
C ILE A 128 7.39 3.34 -16.60
N GLU A 129 6.89 2.10 -16.54
CA GLU A 129 7.54 1.02 -15.82
C GLU A 129 8.92 0.69 -16.36
N ILE A 130 9.08 0.63 -17.68
CA ILE A 130 10.37 0.33 -18.30
C ILE A 130 11.31 1.53 -18.14
N LEU A 131 10.93 2.70 -18.63
CA LEU A 131 11.86 3.84 -18.72
C LEU A 131 12.23 4.43 -17.35
N ALA A 132 11.37 4.34 -16.33
CA ALA A 132 11.73 4.78 -14.98
C ALA A 132 12.67 3.81 -14.23
N SER A 133 12.71 2.53 -14.62
CA SER A 133 13.40 1.48 -13.84
C SER A 133 14.73 1.01 -14.43
N ARG A 134 14.91 1.12 -15.75
CA ARG A 134 16.13 0.66 -16.43
C ARG A 134 17.33 1.54 -16.11
N THR A 135 18.52 0.92 -16.08
CA THR A 135 19.80 1.63 -15.97
C THR A 135 20.24 2.21 -17.31
N ASN A 136 21.23 3.10 -17.30
CA ASN A 136 21.85 3.66 -18.51
C ASN A 136 22.20 2.56 -19.54
N GLN A 137 22.95 1.54 -19.10
CA GLN A 137 23.32 0.41 -19.97
C GLN A 137 22.10 -0.37 -20.50
N GLN A 138 21.08 -0.59 -19.67
CA GLN A 138 19.87 -1.28 -20.10
C GLN A 138 19.09 -0.46 -21.14
N ILE A 139 19.04 0.87 -20.99
CA ILE A 139 18.43 1.78 -21.96
C ILE A 139 19.17 1.74 -23.29
N HIS A 140 20.50 1.82 -23.30
CA HIS A 140 21.29 1.72 -24.54
C HIS A 140 21.07 0.38 -25.26
N ASN A 141 21.10 -0.73 -24.52
CA ASN A 141 20.85 -2.06 -25.09
C ASN A 141 19.43 -2.17 -25.65
N LEU A 142 18.44 -1.57 -24.98
CA LEU A 142 17.05 -1.55 -25.41
C LEU A 142 16.90 -0.77 -26.72
N VAL A 143 17.48 0.44 -26.82
CA VAL A 143 17.44 1.27 -28.04
C VAL A 143 18.06 0.53 -29.21
N GLU A 144 19.22 -0.11 -29.00
CA GLU A 144 19.88 -0.93 -30.01
C GLU A 144 19.01 -2.12 -30.45
N ALA A 145 18.45 -2.87 -29.50
CA ALA A 145 17.59 -4.02 -29.79
C ALA A 145 16.29 -3.62 -30.50
N TYR A 146 15.72 -2.45 -30.20
CA TYR A 146 14.54 -1.93 -30.88
C TYR A 146 14.85 -1.61 -32.35
N ARG A 147 15.99 -0.96 -32.60
CA ARG A 147 16.45 -0.65 -33.95
C ARG A 147 16.73 -1.91 -34.76
N ASP A 148 17.40 -2.89 -34.16
CA ASP A 148 17.67 -4.18 -34.80
C ASP A 148 16.37 -4.95 -35.12
N ALA A 149 15.46 -5.07 -34.15
CA ALA A 149 14.26 -5.89 -34.30
C ALA A 149 13.19 -5.30 -35.23
N TYR A 150 13.12 -3.97 -35.35
CA TYR A 150 12.02 -3.29 -36.04
C TYR A 150 12.46 -2.31 -37.12
N GLU A 151 13.76 -2.08 -37.31
CA GLU A 151 14.30 -1.11 -38.26
C GLU A 151 13.72 0.31 -38.06
N ARG A 152 13.51 0.70 -36.79
CA ARG A 152 12.94 1.98 -36.39
C ARG A 152 13.71 2.60 -35.23
N GLU A 153 13.64 3.93 -35.15
CA GLU A 153 14.22 4.69 -34.04
C GLU A 153 13.20 4.76 -32.89
N LEU A 154 13.56 4.20 -31.74
CA LEU A 154 12.67 4.15 -30.58
C LEU A 154 12.26 5.55 -30.11
N GLU A 155 13.21 6.49 -30.04
CA GLU A 155 12.93 7.86 -29.61
C GLU A 155 11.89 8.52 -30.53
N ALA A 156 12.01 8.33 -31.85
CA ALA A 156 11.06 8.86 -32.81
C ALA A 156 9.64 8.29 -32.62
N ASP A 157 9.52 6.99 -32.35
CA ASP A 157 8.24 6.34 -32.06
C ASP A 157 7.63 6.90 -30.75
N VAL A 158 8.42 7.02 -29.67
CA VAL A 158 7.96 7.62 -28.41
C VAL A 158 7.55 9.08 -28.56
N LEU A 159 8.28 9.86 -29.36
CA LEU A 159 7.96 11.26 -29.65
C LEU A 159 6.63 11.41 -30.40
N GLY A 160 6.29 10.44 -31.25
CA GLY A 160 5.08 10.40 -32.06
C GLY A 160 3.81 10.07 -31.27
N ASP A 161 3.94 9.20 -30.25
CA ASP A 161 2.80 8.70 -29.46
C ASP A 161 2.61 9.41 -28.11
N THR A 162 3.51 10.30 -27.72
CA THR A 162 3.43 11.00 -26.42
C THR A 162 3.42 12.53 -26.56
N SER A 163 3.03 13.24 -25.50
CA SER A 163 2.92 14.71 -25.52
C SER A 163 3.33 15.37 -24.20
N GLY A 164 3.44 16.71 -24.22
CA GLY A 164 3.67 17.53 -23.03
C GLY A 164 4.96 17.21 -22.26
N HIS A 165 4.90 17.39 -20.94
CA HIS A 165 6.00 17.10 -20.01
C HIS A 165 6.27 15.60 -19.86
N PHE A 166 5.22 14.77 -20.02
CA PHE A 166 5.36 13.31 -20.05
C PHE A 166 6.36 12.89 -21.14
N LYS A 167 6.16 13.35 -22.38
CA LYS A 167 7.12 13.13 -23.48
C LYS A 167 8.53 13.58 -23.15
N LYS A 168 8.68 14.80 -22.61
CA LYS A 168 10.01 15.36 -22.28
C LYS A 168 10.77 14.47 -21.30
N MET A 169 10.11 14.02 -20.23
CA MET A 169 10.74 13.15 -19.24
C MET A 169 11.09 11.77 -19.82
N LEU A 170 10.23 11.18 -20.65
CA LEU A 170 10.54 9.91 -21.32
C LEU A 170 11.78 10.04 -22.22
N VAL A 171 11.91 11.14 -22.96
CA VAL A 171 13.09 11.41 -23.81
C VAL A 171 14.37 11.53 -22.96
N VAL A 172 14.31 12.24 -21.82
CA VAL A 172 15.45 12.35 -20.90
C VAL A 172 15.87 10.98 -20.38
N LEU A 173 14.92 10.14 -19.98
CA LEU A 173 15.20 8.77 -19.52
C LEU A 173 15.77 7.88 -20.64
N LEU A 174 15.28 8.06 -21.88
CA LEU A 174 15.75 7.33 -23.07
C LEU A 174 17.19 7.68 -23.49
N GLN A 175 17.70 8.85 -23.09
CA GLN A 175 19.11 9.17 -23.37
C GLN A 175 20.05 8.20 -22.65
N GLY A 176 19.66 7.66 -21.50
CA GLY A 176 20.51 6.75 -20.72
C GLY A 176 21.80 7.43 -20.24
N THR A 177 21.75 8.74 -19.97
CA THR A 177 22.90 9.56 -19.56
C THR A 177 22.76 10.12 -18.16
N ARG A 178 22.07 9.40 -17.25
CA ARG A 178 22.05 9.78 -15.83
C ARG A 178 23.48 9.77 -15.30
N GLU A 179 23.85 10.74 -14.49
CA GLU A 179 25.13 10.74 -13.75
C GLU A 179 25.29 9.41 -12.98
N GLU A 180 26.46 8.78 -13.10
CA GLU A 180 26.76 7.54 -12.39
C GLU A 180 26.99 7.81 -10.90
N ASP A 181 26.75 6.81 -10.05
CA ASP A 181 26.92 6.95 -8.60
C ASP A 181 28.42 7.17 -8.25
N ASP A 182 28.70 8.26 -7.53
CA ASP A 182 30.05 8.67 -7.13
C ASP A 182 30.08 9.37 -5.76
N VAL A 183 31.14 10.14 -5.48
CA VAL A 183 31.25 10.93 -4.26
C VAL A 183 30.27 12.10 -4.32
N VAL A 184 29.23 12.04 -3.49
CA VAL A 184 28.16 13.05 -3.45
C VAL A 184 28.64 14.36 -2.82
N SER A 185 28.33 15.49 -3.47
CA SER A 185 28.51 16.84 -2.91
C SER A 185 27.35 17.22 -2.00
N GLU A 186 27.62 17.43 -0.71
CA GLU A 186 26.61 17.85 0.27
C GLU A 186 25.98 19.21 -0.09
N ASP A 187 26.79 20.17 -0.57
CA ASP A 187 26.30 21.49 -1.01
C ASP A 187 25.29 21.37 -2.17
N LEU A 188 25.57 20.48 -3.14
CA LEU A 188 24.66 20.24 -4.26
C LEU A 188 23.39 19.50 -3.81
N VAL A 189 23.49 18.60 -2.83
CA VAL A 189 22.31 17.93 -2.24
C VAL A 189 21.39 18.97 -1.60
N GLU A 190 21.95 19.86 -0.78
CA GLU A 190 21.18 20.93 -0.16
C GLU A 190 20.57 21.87 -1.20
N GLN A 191 21.32 22.20 -2.25
CA GLN A 191 20.85 23.05 -3.33
C GLN A 191 19.70 22.39 -4.09
N ASP A 192 19.85 21.16 -4.59
CA ASP A 192 18.80 20.48 -5.34
C ASP A 192 17.54 20.24 -4.47
N ALA A 193 17.69 20.02 -3.16
CA ALA A 193 16.56 19.92 -2.24
C ALA A 193 15.79 21.24 -2.12
N LYS A 194 16.49 22.38 -2.03
CA LYS A 194 15.89 23.73 -2.02
C LYS A 194 15.26 24.06 -3.38
N ASP A 195 15.94 23.75 -4.47
CA ASP A 195 15.45 23.99 -5.83
C ASP A 195 14.15 23.21 -6.08
N LEU A 196 14.05 21.94 -5.65
CA LEU A 196 12.81 21.16 -5.74
C LEU A 196 11.69 21.74 -4.87
N LEU A 197 12.03 22.31 -3.70
CA LEU A 197 11.04 22.93 -2.81
C LEU A 197 10.49 24.23 -3.42
N GLU A 198 11.38 25.05 -3.98
CA GLU A 198 11.03 26.29 -4.67
C GLU A 198 10.28 26.06 -5.99
N ALA A 199 10.57 24.95 -6.67
CA ALA A 199 9.90 24.52 -7.90
C ALA A 199 8.50 23.93 -7.65
N GLY A 200 8.13 23.59 -6.42
CA GLY A 200 6.82 23.04 -6.08
C GLY A 200 6.14 23.88 -4.99
N ASP A 201 6.30 23.47 -3.74
CA ASP A 201 5.50 23.92 -2.59
C ASP A 201 5.52 25.43 -2.29
N LEU A 202 6.53 26.16 -2.77
CA LEU A 202 6.64 27.61 -2.54
C LEU A 202 6.03 28.44 -3.68
N LYS A 203 5.41 27.80 -4.67
CA LYS A 203 4.73 28.46 -5.79
C LYS A 203 3.36 27.83 -6.01
N TRP A 204 2.50 28.54 -6.74
CA TRP A 204 1.24 27.97 -7.20
C TRP A 204 1.49 27.26 -8.54
N GLY A 205 1.43 25.92 -8.55
CA GLY A 205 1.83 25.06 -9.66
C GLY A 205 3.28 24.58 -9.55
N THR A 206 3.68 23.63 -10.41
CA THR A 206 5.07 23.12 -10.46
C THR A 206 5.89 23.76 -11.57
N ASP A 207 7.18 23.96 -11.34
CA ASP A 207 8.18 24.06 -12.42
C ASP A 207 8.58 22.65 -12.86
N GLU A 208 7.84 22.08 -13.81
CA GLU A 208 8.09 20.71 -14.28
C GLU A 208 9.46 20.57 -14.94
N ALA A 209 10.02 21.65 -15.49
CA ALA A 209 11.34 21.61 -16.12
C ALA A 209 12.44 21.36 -15.09
N GLN A 210 12.37 22.02 -13.93
CA GLN A 210 13.32 21.81 -12.84
C GLN A 210 13.25 20.38 -12.30
N PHE A 211 12.03 19.87 -12.09
CA PHE A 211 11.82 18.49 -11.67
C PHE A 211 12.36 17.47 -12.69
N ILE A 212 12.09 17.67 -13.98
CA ILE A 212 12.61 16.81 -15.06
C ILE A 212 14.13 16.81 -15.08
N TYR A 213 14.76 17.98 -14.94
CA TYR A 213 16.21 18.09 -14.95
C TYR A 213 16.85 17.36 -13.76
N ILE A 214 16.45 17.69 -12.52
CA ILE A 214 17.03 17.10 -11.32
C ILE A 214 16.77 15.58 -11.27
N LEU A 215 15.51 15.16 -11.41
CA LEU A 215 15.15 13.74 -11.30
C LEU A 215 15.64 12.90 -12.49
N GLY A 216 15.85 13.51 -13.66
CA GLY A 216 16.31 12.83 -14.87
C GLY A 216 17.82 12.65 -14.93
N ASN A 217 18.61 13.60 -14.40
CA ASN A 217 20.06 13.64 -14.63
C ASN A 217 20.91 13.23 -13.43
N ARG A 218 20.54 13.62 -12.20
CA ARG A 218 21.36 13.34 -11.02
C ARG A 218 21.51 11.85 -10.74
N SER A 219 22.64 11.45 -10.15
CA SER A 219 22.88 10.06 -9.78
C SER A 219 21.84 9.54 -8.78
N LYS A 220 21.63 8.21 -8.74
CA LYS A 220 20.64 7.63 -7.82
C LYS A 220 21.08 7.83 -6.37
N GLN A 221 22.38 7.72 -6.10
CA GLN A 221 22.96 7.98 -4.79
C GLN A 221 22.73 9.43 -4.36
N HIS A 222 22.98 10.40 -5.24
CA HIS A 222 22.70 11.82 -4.98
C HIS A 222 21.24 12.07 -4.66
N LEU A 223 20.33 11.61 -5.53
CA LEU A 223 18.90 11.85 -5.38
C LEU A 223 18.29 11.23 -4.12
N ARG A 224 18.83 10.10 -3.64
CA ARG A 224 18.42 9.53 -2.35
C ARG A 224 18.70 10.50 -1.20
N LEU A 225 19.89 11.11 -1.19
CA LEU A 225 20.25 12.11 -0.18
C LEU A 225 19.43 13.40 -0.34
N VAL A 226 19.15 13.82 -1.59
CA VAL A 226 18.23 14.95 -1.86
C VAL A 226 16.84 14.68 -1.29
N PHE A 227 16.30 13.46 -1.43
CA PHE A 227 14.98 13.14 -0.88
C PHE A 227 14.95 13.16 0.65
N ASP A 228 16.02 12.72 1.30
CA ASP A 228 16.15 12.77 2.76
C ASP A 228 16.27 14.22 3.25
N GLU A 229 17.10 15.05 2.61
CA GLU A 229 17.22 16.47 2.94
C GLU A 229 15.91 17.23 2.64
N TYR A 230 15.23 16.91 1.54
CA TYR A 230 13.92 17.46 1.20
C TYR A 230 12.89 17.20 2.29
N LEU A 231 12.82 15.96 2.79
CA LEU A 231 11.92 15.58 3.89
C LEU A 231 12.24 16.38 5.16
N LYS A 232 13.53 16.58 5.45
CA LYS A 232 13.99 17.35 6.61
C LYS A 232 13.63 18.83 6.53
N ILE A 233 13.82 19.48 5.38
CA ILE A 233 13.55 20.93 5.23
C ILE A 233 12.06 21.24 5.01
N SER A 234 11.30 20.37 4.35
CA SER A 234 9.88 20.59 4.04
C SER A 234 8.93 19.99 5.09
N GLY A 235 9.38 18.96 5.82
CA GLY A 235 8.55 18.17 6.72
C GLY A 235 7.61 17.18 6.02
N LYS A 236 7.70 17.02 4.69
CA LYS A 236 6.92 16.04 3.91
C LYS A 236 7.77 15.40 2.80
N PRO A 237 7.47 14.16 2.38
CA PRO A 237 8.25 13.51 1.34
C PRO A 237 8.03 14.19 -0.03
N ILE A 238 9.03 14.16 -0.92
CA ILE A 238 8.93 14.73 -2.28
C ILE A 238 7.72 14.21 -3.07
N GLU A 239 7.30 12.97 -2.83
CA GLU A 239 6.12 12.39 -3.43
C GLU A 239 4.82 13.13 -3.09
N ASP A 240 4.72 13.74 -1.90
CA ASP A 240 3.54 14.51 -1.51
C ASP A 240 3.45 15.79 -2.34
N SER A 241 4.58 16.42 -2.65
CA SER A 241 4.65 17.63 -3.48
C SER A 241 4.38 17.31 -4.94
N ILE A 242 4.92 16.21 -5.47
CA ILE A 242 4.59 15.73 -6.82
C ILE A 242 3.08 15.49 -6.98
N ARG A 243 2.43 14.84 -6.00
CA ARG A 243 0.98 14.56 -6.03
C ARG A 243 0.11 15.81 -5.87
N GLY A 244 0.59 16.81 -5.12
CA GLY A 244 -0.14 18.06 -4.93
C GLY A 244 -0.12 18.95 -6.16
N GLU A 245 0.96 18.89 -6.94
CA GLU A 245 1.25 19.88 -7.96
C GLU A 245 1.17 19.35 -9.41
N LEU A 246 1.35 18.04 -9.64
CA LEU A 246 1.23 17.41 -10.97
C LEU A 246 -0.04 16.58 -11.10
N SER A 247 -0.44 16.32 -12.36
CA SER A 247 -1.56 15.43 -12.68
C SER A 247 -1.30 14.60 -13.94
N GLY A 248 -2.12 13.57 -14.17
CA GLY A 248 -2.08 12.76 -15.38
C GLY A 248 -0.86 11.84 -15.45
N ASP A 249 -0.35 11.58 -16.66
CA ASP A 249 0.72 10.59 -16.84
C ASP A 249 2.11 11.10 -16.46
N ILE A 250 2.33 12.43 -16.46
CA ILE A 250 3.58 13.00 -15.93
C ILE A 250 3.67 12.78 -14.42
N GLU A 251 2.59 12.97 -13.66
CA GLU A 251 2.57 12.66 -12.21
C GLU A 251 2.95 11.20 -11.97
N LYS A 252 2.31 10.26 -12.69
CA LYS A 252 2.58 8.81 -12.58
C LYS A 252 4.04 8.48 -12.93
N LEU A 253 4.59 9.11 -13.97
CA LEU A 253 5.98 8.92 -14.40
C LEU A 253 6.96 9.44 -13.35
N MET A 254 6.77 10.65 -12.83
CA MET A 254 7.64 11.24 -11.82
C MET A 254 7.59 10.44 -10.52
N MET A 255 6.40 9.99 -10.12
CA MET A 255 6.23 9.08 -8.98
C MET A 255 6.95 7.74 -9.20
N ALA A 256 6.90 7.16 -10.40
CA ALA A 256 7.64 5.94 -10.72
C ALA A 256 9.16 6.15 -10.67
N VAL A 257 9.66 7.27 -11.20
CA VAL A 257 11.09 7.64 -11.16
C VAL A 257 11.57 7.78 -9.72
N VAL A 258 10.86 8.54 -8.88
CA VAL A 258 11.20 8.68 -7.45
C VAL A 258 11.21 7.32 -6.74
N LYS A 259 10.20 6.48 -6.97
CA LYS A 259 10.14 5.13 -6.39
C LYS A 259 11.31 4.26 -6.87
N CYS A 260 11.63 4.26 -8.16
CA CYS A 260 12.74 3.48 -8.71
C CYS A 260 14.11 3.95 -8.22
N ILE A 261 14.30 5.27 -8.03
CA ILE A 261 15.50 5.83 -7.40
C ILE A 261 15.62 5.35 -5.95
N ARG A 262 14.53 5.43 -5.17
CA ARG A 262 14.52 4.99 -3.76
C ARG A 262 14.75 3.50 -3.59
N SER A 263 13.99 2.68 -4.33
CA SER A 263 14.10 1.23 -4.38
C SER A 263 13.33 0.68 -5.59
N THR A 264 14.06 0.22 -6.60
CA THR A 264 13.46 -0.45 -7.76
C THR A 264 12.71 -1.74 -7.37
N PRO A 265 13.22 -2.58 -6.44
CA PRO A 265 12.46 -3.72 -5.91
C PRO A 265 11.12 -3.34 -5.30
N GLU A 266 11.06 -2.24 -4.52
CA GLU A 266 9.81 -1.76 -3.93
C GLU A 266 8.80 -1.31 -4.99
N TYR A 267 9.26 -0.62 -6.03
CA TYR A 267 8.42 -0.24 -7.16
C TYR A 267 7.80 -1.48 -7.83
N PHE A 268 8.59 -2.51 -8.11
CA PHE A 268 8.08 -3.73 -8.74
C PHE A 268 7.19 -4.55 -7.80
N ALA A 269 7.44 -4.58 -6.49
CA ALA A 269 6.54 -5.19 -5.52
C ALA A 269 5.16 -4.52 -5.55
N GLU A 270 5.12 -3.19 -5.61
CA GLU A 270 3.87 -2.44 -5.73
C GLU A 270 3.16 -2.70 -7.07
N ARG A 271 3.91 -2.73 -8.18
CA ARG A 271 3.38 -3.04 -9.51
C ARG A 271 2.75 -4.44 -9.58
N LEU A 272 3.42 -5.45 -9.00
CA LEU A 272 2.90 -6.82 -8.92
C LEU A 272 1.63 -6.88 -8.09
N TYR A 273 1.60 -6.21 -6.94
CA TYR A 273 0.42 -6.16 -6.09
C TYR A 273 -0.76 -5.53 -6.83
N LYS A 274 -0.54 -4.38 -7.48
CA LYS A 274 -1.54 -3.69 -8.32
C LYS A 274 -1.97 -4.47 -9.56
N ALA A 275 -1.17 -5.43 -10.02
CA ALA A 275 -1.50 -6.29 -11.15
C ALA A 275 -2.44 -7.44 -10.76
N MET A 276 -2.41 -7.89 -9.50
CA MET A 276 -3.21 -9.03 -9.02
C MET A 276 -4.31 -8.64 -8.04
N LYS A 277 -4.39 -7.36 -7.65
CA LYS A 277 -5.38 -6.88 -6.69
C LYS A 277 -6.75 -6.66 -7.35
N GLY A 278 -7.78 -7.25 -6.76
CA GLY A 278 -9.18 -7.04 -7.16
C GLY A 278 -9.73 -8.23 -7.95
N LEU A 279 -10.79 -8.01 -8.72
CA LEU A 279 -11.31 -9.02 -9.64
C LEU A 279 -10.52 -8.98 -10.95
N GLY A 280 -9.88 -10.11 -11.29
CA GLY A 280 -9.08 -10.28 -12.49
C GLY A 280 -7.63 -9.79 -12.34
N THR A 281 -6.80 -10.16 -13.30
CA THR A 281 -5.34 -9.92 -13.29
C THR A 281 -4.93 -9.07 -14.48
N LYS A 282 -4.01 -8.13 -14.29
CA LYS A 282 -3.31 -7.42 -15.38
C LYS A 282 -2.16 -8.29 -15.90
N ASP A 283 -2.48 -9.41 -16.56
CA ASP A 283 -1.51 -10.47 -16.89
C ASP A 283 -0.30 -9.98 -17.68
N ASN A 284 -0.46 -9.01 -18.59
CA ASN A 284 0.68 -8.45 -19.34
C ASN A 284 1.70 -7.78 -18.42
N THR A 285 1.24 -7.03 -17.41
CA THR A 285 2.12 -6.47 -16.38
C THR A 285 2.76 -7.58 -15.55
N LEU A 286 1.97 -8.56 -15.10
CA LEU A 286 2.47 -9.68 -14.29
C LEU A 286 3.58 -10.45 -15.04
N ILE A 287 3.35 -10.79 -16.31
CA ILE A 287 4.34 -11.45 -17.17
C ILE A 287 5.59 -10.58 -17.32
N ARG A 288 5.43 -9.30 -17.67
CA ARG A 288 6.57 -8.39 -17.90
C ARG A 288 7.46 -8.25 -16.68
N VAL A 289 6.89 -8.07 -15.49
CA VAL A 289 7.67 -7.94 -14.26
C VAL A 289 8.31 -9.27 -13.89
N MET A 290 7.55 -10.38 -13.92
CA MET A 290 8.09 -11.70 -13.55
C MET A 290 9.21 -12.16 -14.48
N VAL A 291 9.16 -11.84 -15.78
CA VAL A 291 10.23 -12.15 -16.74
C VAL A 291 11.43 -11.21 -16.57
N SER A 292 11.19 -9.89 -16.55
CA SER A 292 12.30 -8.92 -16.55
C SER A 292 13.09 -8.89 -15.24
N ARG A 293 12.48 -9.31 -14.12
CA ARG A 293 13.10 -9.25 -12.79
C ARG A 293 13.55 -10.60 -12.24
N SER A 294 13.18 -11.73 -12.87
CA SER A 294 13.51 -13.08 -12.37
C SER A 294 15.00 -13.33 -12.20
N GLU A 295 15.84 -12.63 -12.96
CA GLU A 295 17.30 -12.80 -12.95
C GLU A 295 18.07 -11.60 -12.37
N ILE A 296 17.36 -10.64 -11.76
CA ILE A 296 17.93 -9.40 -11.23
C ILE A 296 17.73 -9.32 -9.72
N ASP A 297 16.49 -9.13 -9.27
CA ASP A 297 16.15 -8.74 -7.89
C ASP A 297 14.82 -9.35 -7.40
N MET A 298 14.33 -10.42 -8.03
CA MET A 298 13.08 -11.07 -7.63
C MET A 298 13.03 -11.47 -6.15
N LEU A 299 14.18 -11.82 -5.55
CA LEU A 299 14.24 -12.13 -4.12
C LEU A 299 14.01 -10.89 -3.25
N ASP A 300 14.54 -9.73 -3.64
CA ASP A 300 14.30 -8.46 -2.93
C ASP A 300 12.84 -8.02 -3.10
N ILE A 301 12.27 -8.18 -4.30
CA ILE A 301 10.87 -7.90 -4.61
C ILE A 301 9.95 -8.72 -3.69
N ARG A 302 10.18 -10.02 -3.54
CA ARG A 302 9.37 -10.91 -2.69
C ARG A 302 9.34 -10.48 -1.23
N GLU A 303 10.47 -10.05 -0.70
CA GLU A 303 10.57 -9.63 0.68
C GLU A 303 9.90 -8.28 0.93
N VAL A 304 10.15 -7.31 0.06
CA VAL A 304 9.46 -6.02 0.13
C VAL A 304 7.94 -6.22 -0.01
N PHE A 305 7.51 -7.11 -0.91
CA PHE A 305 6.11 -7.45 -1.10
C PHE A 305 5.47 -7.99 0.18
N ARG A 306 6.11 -8.98 0.81
CA ARG A 306 5.62 -9.59 2.06
C ARG A 306 5.54 -8.57 3.20
N THR A 307 6.51 -7.65 3.28
CA THR A 307 6.52 -6.57 4.27
C THR A 307 5.38 -5.58 4.08
N LYS A 308 4.99 -5.29 2.82
CA LYS A 308 3.98 -4.29 2.50
C LYS A 308 2.54 -4.84 2.44
N TYR A 309 2.32 -6.07 1.99
CA TYR A 309 0.98 -6.53 1.56
C TYR A 309 0.38 -7.69 2.35
N GLU A 310 0.98 -8.06 3.48
CA GLU A 310 0.47 -9.09 4.42
C GLU A 310 0.31 -10.52 3.85
N LYS A 311 0.58 -10.70 2.55
CA LYS A 311 0.63 -11.98 1.82
C LYS A 311 1.97 -12.11 1.10
N SER A 312 2.44 -13.34 0.89
CA SER A 312 3.59 -13.59 0.02
C SER A 312 3.22 -13.33 -1.45
N LEU A 313 4.22 -12.91 -2.25
CA LEU A 313 4.05 -12.79 -3.70
C LEU A 313 3.63 -14.14 -4.31
N HIS A 314 4.21 -15.24 -3.82
CA HIS A 314 3.90 -16.60 -4.23
C HIS A 314 2.43 -16.96 -3.99
N SER A 315 1.90 -16.72 -2.78
CA SER A 315 0.48 -16.95 -2.45
C SER A 315 -0.44 -16.11 -3.34
N MET A 316 -0.11 -14.83 -3.57
CA MET A 316 -0.96 -13.97 -4.39
C MET A 316 -1.01 -14.43 -5.86
N ILE A 317 0.13 -14.84 -6.43
CA ILE A 317 0.17 -15.47 -7.77
C ILE A 317 -0.65 -16.77 -7.78
N LYS A 318 -0.52 -17.59 -6.74
CA LYS A 318 -1.19 -18.90 -6.66
C LYS A 318 -2.70 -18.78 -6.64
N ASP A 319 -3.22 -17.77 -5.94
CA ASP A 319 -4.64 -17.48 -5.79
C ASP A 319 -5.22 -16.83 -7.05
N ASP A 320 -4.46 -15.97 -7.73
CA ASP A 320 -4.96 -15.13 -8.83
C ASP A 320 -4.75 -15.74 -10.24
N THR A 321 -3.99 -16.83 -10.35
CA THR A 321 -3.69 -17.48 -11.64
C THR A 321 -4.01 -18.99 -11.65
N SER A 322 -4.06 -19.59 -12.84
CA SER A 322 -4.39 -21.01 -13.03
C SER A 322 -3.55 -21.70 -14.12
N GLY A 323 -3.62 -23.03 -14.17
CA GLY A 323 -2.98 -23.85 -15.21
C GLY A 323 -1.44 -23.78 -15.22
N GLU A 324 -0.85 -24.07 -16.38
CA GLU A 324 0.60 -24.04 -16.61
C GLU A 324 1.17 -22.61 -16.51
N TYR A 325 0.34 -21.61 -16.87
CA TYR A 325 0.66 -20.20 -16.64
C TYR A 325 0.98 -19.92 -15.17
N LYS A 326 0.13 -20.37 -14.24
CA LYS A 326 0.41 -20.28 -12.80
C LYS A 326 1.71 -20.97 -12.43
N LYS A 327 1.88 -22.24 -12.83
CA LYS A 327 3.06 -23.02 -12.47
C LYS A 327 4.36 -22.34 -12.91
N ALA A 328 4.38 -21.77 -14.10
CA ALA A 328 5.53 -21.06 -14.63
C ALA A 328 5.83 -19.79 -13.82
N LEU A 329 4.79 -18.99 -13.51
CA LEU A 329 4.95 -17.80 -12.66
C LEU A 329 5.45 -18.13 -11.26
N LEU A 330 4.95 -19.21 -10.64
CA LEU A 330 5.42 -19.65 -9.33
C LEU A 330 6.87 -20.09 -9.37
N LYS A 331 7.32 -20.78 -10.43
CA LYS A 331 8.75 -21.09 -10.62
C LYS A 331 9.62 -19.85 -10.78
N LEU A 332 9.15 -18.85 -11.55
CA LEU A 332 9.85 -17.57 -11.67
C LEU A 332 9.84 -16.77 -10.37
N CYS A 333 8.80 -16.89 -9.54
CA CYS A 333 8.78 -16.29 -8.20
C CYS A 333 9.82 -16.97 -7.30
N GLY A 334 9.82 -18.30 -7.26
CA GLY A 334 10.56 -19.12 -6.31
C GLY A 334 9.62 -19.69 -5.24
N GLY A 335 10.14 -19.95 -4.04
CA GLY A 335 9.37 -20.60 -2.96
C GLY A 335 8.31 -19.71 -2.30
N ASP A 336 7.40 -20.35 -1.58
CA ASP A 336 6.51 -19.67 -0.63
C ASP A 336 7.34 -19.26 0.59
N ASP A 337 7.77 -18.00 0.65
CA ASP A 337 8.57 -17.47 1.77
C ASP A 337 7.74 -17.27 3.05
N ASP A 338 6.68 -18.07 3.25
CA ASP A 338 5.86 -18.05 4.46
C ASP A 338 6.69 -18.45 5.70
N ALA A 339 7.76 -19.23 5.51
CA ALA A 339 8.79 -19.46 6.51
C ALA A 339 9.92 -18.41 6.35
N ALA A 340 9.88 -17.36 7.19
CA ALA A 340 10.81 -16.25 7.16
C ALA A 340 12.29 -16.66 7.34
N GLY A 341 13.12 -16.35 6.34
CA GLY A 341 14.50 -15.94 6.57
C GLY A 341 14.58 -14.46 6.98
N GLU A 342 15.73 -14.06 7.52
CA GLU A 342 16.09 -12.66 7.82
C GLU A 342 15.91 -11.77 6.58
N PHE A 343 15.50 -10.50 6.74
CA PHE A 343 15.45 -9.57 5.61
C PHE A 343 16.81 -9.46 4.93
N PHE A 344 16.86 -9.30 3.62
CA PHE A 344 18.05 -8.77 2.99
C PHE A 344 18.12 -7.24 3.20
N PRO A 345 19.32 -6.63 3.06
CA PRO A 345 19.54 -5.22 3.38
C PRO A 345 18.52 -4.25 2.75
N GLU A 346 18.10 -4.51 1.52
CA GLU A 346 17.14 -3.66 0.79
C GLU A 346 15.75 -3.67 1.45
N ALA A 347 15.22 -4.85 1.79
CA ALA A 347 13.91 -4.98 2.43
C ALA A 347 13.91 -4.38 3.85
N ALA A 348 15.01 -4.56 4.58
CA ALA A 348 15.21 -3.94 5.89
C ALA A 348 15.26 -2.41 5.79
N GLN A 349 15.95 -1.87 4.77
CA GLN A 349 16.01 -0.44 4.52
C GLN A 349 14.64 0.15 4.15
N VAL A 350 13.85 -0.54 3.33
CA VAL A 350 12.47 -0.15 3.02
C VAL A 350 11.63 -0.15 4.30
N ALA A 351 11.65 -1.23 5.08
CA ALA A 351 10.90 -1.34 6.32
C ALA A 351 11.26 -0.22 7.31
N TYR A 352 12.57 0.03 7.50
CA TYR A 352 13.08 1.11 8.36
C TYR A 352 12.60 2.48 7.89
N ARG A 353 12.73 2.78 6.59
CA ARG A 353 12.30 4.06 6.00
C ARG A 353 10.79 4.29 6.16
N MET A 354 9.96 3.26 6.06
CA MET A 354 8.52 3.40 6.32
C MET A 354 8.24 3.90 7.74
N TRP A 355 9.00 3.44 8.73
CA TRP A 355 8.87 3.91 10.11
C TRP A 355 9.47 5.30 10.31
N GLU A 356 10.56 5.63 9.63
CA GLU A 356 11.14 6.99 9.63
C GLU A 356 10.15 8.00 9.06
N LEU A 357 9.58 7.74 7.87
CA LEU A 357 8.56 8.58 7.26
C LEU A 357 7.35 8.78 8.19
N SER A 358 6.89 7.70 8.83
CA SER A 358 5.81 7.75 9.82
C SER A 358 6.15 8.63 11.05
N ALA A 359 7.43 8.70 11.42
CA ALA A 359 7.89 9.46 12.59
C ALA A 359 8.08 10.95 12.30
N VAL A 360 8.59 11.30 11.10
CA VAL A 360 9.00 12.67 10.78
C VAL A 360 8.01 13.45 9.91
N ALA A 361 7.14 12.76 9.16
CA ALA A 361 6.21 13.43 8.26
C ALA A 361 5.16 14.25 9.04
N LYS A 362 5.07 15.55 8.72
CA LYS A 362 4.05 16.45 9.23
C LYS A 362 2.76 16.26 8.43
N VAL A 363 1.92 15.33 8.88
CA VAL A 363 0.62 15.08 8.26
C VAL A 363 -0.45 15.96 8.89
N GLU A 364 -1.02 16.88 8.12
CA GLU A 364 -2.22 17.60 8.52
C GLU A 364 -3.46 16.71 8.29
N LEU A 365 -4.16 16.38 9.38
CA LEU A 365 -5.38 15.57 9.32
C LEU A 365 -6.57 16.47 8.99
N ARG A 366 -7.31 16.10 7.93
CA ARG A 366 -8.46 16.85 7.45
C ARG A 366 -9.67 15.93 7.22
N GLY A 367 -10.81 16.30 7.79
CA GLY A 367 -12.10 15.73 7.46
C GLY A 367 -12.63 16.22 6.10
N THR A 368 -13.62 15.52 5.58
CA THR A 368 -14.37 15.88 4.37
C THR A 368 -15.61 16.70 4.69
N VAL A 369 -16.24 16.46 5.85
CA VAL A 369 -17.37 17.27 6.34
C VAL A 369 -16.83 18.45 7.14
N ARG A 370 -17.33 19.66 6.84
CA ARG A 370 -16.92 20.91 7.50
C ARG A 370 -18.14 21.66 8.02
N PRO A 371 -17.98 22.56 9.02
CA PRO A 371 -19.08 23.43 9.44
C PRO A 371 -19.61 24.26 8.26
N ALA A 372 -20.93 24.25 8.06
CA ALA A 372 -21.57 25.13 7.07
C ALA A 372 -21.41 26.59 7.50
N ALA A 373 -21.01 27.47 6.57
CA ALA A 373 -20.74 28.88 6.87
C ALA A 373 -22.00 29.65 7.26
N ASP A 374 -23.09 29.50 6.50
CA ASP A 374 -24.37 30.18 6.73
C ASP A 374 -25.34 29.31 7.55
N PHE A 375 -24.83 28.75 8.65
CA PHE A 375 -25.60 27.80 9.45
C PHE A 375 -26.79 28.45 10.17
N ASN A 376 -27.98 27.88 9.96
CA ASN A 376 -29.21 28.27 10.62
C ASN A 376 -29.93 27.04 11.19
N ALA A 377 -29.74 26.80 12.50
CA ALA A 377 -30.33 25.65 13.19
C ALA A 377 -31.88 25.63 13.14
N ASP A 378 -32.54 26.79 13.15
CA ASP A 378 -34.00 26.87 13.04
C ASP A 378 -34.48 26.48 11.64
N GLY A 379 -33.79 27.01 10.61
CA GLY A 379 -34.04 26.66 9.21
C GLY A 379 -33.89 25.16 8.98
N ASP A 380 -32.77 24.59 9.40
CA ASP A 380 -32.49 23.16 9.27
C ASP A 380 -33.50 22.30 10.04
N ALA A 381 -33.87 22.67 11.28
CA ALA A 381 -34.88 21.96 12.06
C ALA A 381 -36.25 21.97 11.36
N LYS A 382 -36.64 23.09 10.74
CA LYS A 382 -37.88 23.18 9.94
C LYS A 382 -37.83 22.33 8.68
N VAL A 383 -36.71 22.31 7.97
CA VAL A 383 -36.51 21.45 6.78
C VAL A 383 -36.65 19.99 7.18
N LEU A 384 -35.96 19.54 8.22
CA LEU A 384 -36.06 18.17 8.72
C LEU A 384 -37.47 17.81 9.17
N ARG A 385 -38.16 18.72 9.90
CA ARG A 385 -39.54 18.48 10.33
C ARG A 385 -40.47 18.30 9.13
N LYS A 386 -40.31 19.13 8.10
CA LYS A 386 -41.09 19.08 6.86
C LYS A 386 -40.82 17.79 6.09
N ALA A 387 -39.56 17.39 5.97
CA ALA A 387 -39.14 16.16 5.30
C ALA A 387 -39.76 14.90 5.92
N MET A 388 -40.05 14.94 7.22
CA MET A 388 -40.66 13.86 8.00
C MET A 388 -42.17 14.07 8.28
N LYS A 389 -42.84 14.99 7.56
CA LYS A 389 -44.27 15.29 7.80
C LYS A 389 -45.13 14.81 6.64
N GLY A 390 -45.98 13.82 6.91
CA GLY A 390 -47.01 13.37 5.98
C GLY A 390 -46.95 11.86 5.77
N LEU A 391 -47.48 11.39 4.64
CA LEU A 391 -47.27 10.02 4.19
C LEU A 391 -46.02 10.01 3.31
N GLY A 392 -44.99 9.28 3.74
CA GLY A 392 -43.67 9.24 3.09
C GLY A 392 -42.65 10.17 3.76
N THR A 393 -41.38 9.94 3.42
CA THR A 393 -40.22 10.68 3.92
C THR A 393 -39.51 11.32 2.73
N ASP A 394 -38.98 12.53 2.90
CA ASP A 394 -38.06 13.15 1.93
C ASP A 394 -36.62 12.86 2.36
N GLU A 395 -36.12 11.68 1.97
CA GLU A 395 -34.75 11.26 2.30
C GLU A 395 -33.70 12.22 1.74
N GLY A 396 -33.96 12.83 0.57
CA GLY A 396 -33.04 13.78 -0.06
C GLY A 396 -32.80 15.00 0.82
N ALA A 397 -33.87 15.64 1.28
CA ALA A 397 -33.76 16.79 2.18
C ALA A 397 -33.07 16.45 3.51
N ILE A 398 -33.30 15.24 4.05
CA ILE A 398 -32.62 14.77 5.26
C ILE A 398 -31.13 14.59 5.02
N ILE A 399 -30.77 13.95 3.91
CA ILE A 399 -29.37 13.72 3.51
C ILE A 399 -28.66 15.06 3.35
N ASP A 400 -29.20 15.96 2.54
CA ASP A 400 -28.59 17.25 2.22
C ASP A 400 -28.31 18.09 3.48
N VAL A 401 -29.25 18.09 4.45
CA VAL A 401 -29.03 18.77 5.73
C VAL A 401 -28.01 18.03 6.58
N VAL A 402 -28.18 16.72 6.80
CA VAL A 402 -27.35 16.01 7.78
C VAL A 402 -25.91 15.87 7.30
N THR A 403 -25.65 15.52 6.04
CA THR A 403 -24.29 15.27 5.56
C THR A 403 -23.47 16.54 5.34
N GLN A 404 -24.12 17.71 5.25
CA GLN A 404 -23.47 19.01 5.02
C GLN A 404 -23.39 19.90 6.28
N ARG A 405 -23.54 19.32 7.47
CA ARG A 405 -23.40 20.02 8.76
C ARG A 405 -22.38 19.29 9.60
N SER A 406 -21.53 20.03 10.30
CA SER A 406 -20.61 19.40 11.28
C SER A 406 -21.40 18.77 12.42
N ASN A 407 -20.79 17.84 13.14
CA ASN A 407 -21.45 17.19 14.27
C ASN A 407 -21.90 18.20 15.33
N ALA A 408 -21.09 19.24 15.59
CA ALA A 408 -21.45 20.33 16.48
C ALA A 408 -22.74 21.06 16.03
N GLN A 409 -22.86 21.34 14.73
CA GLN A 409 -24.07 21.93 14.15
C GLN A 409 -25.27 20.96 14.25
N ARG A 410 -25.07 19.66 14.01
CA ARG A 410 -26.12 18.65 14.20
C ARG A 410 -26.62 18.58 15.65
N GLN A 411 -25.73 18.73 16.64
CA GLN A 411 -26.12 18.82 18.05
C GLN A 411 -26.94 20.09 18.36
N GLU A 412 -26.69 21.19 17.65
CA GLU A 412 -27.51 22.39 17.75
C GLU A 412 -28.88 22.21 17.11
N ILE A 413 -28.95 21.59 15.92
CA ILE A 413 -30.21 21.24 15.26
C ILE A 413 -31.06 20.36 16.19
N LEU A 414 -30.47 19.36 16.86
CA LEU A 414 -31.16 18.51 17.84
C LEU A 414 -31.84 19.31 18.95
N ARG A 415 -31.12 20.28 19.53
CA ARG A 415 -31.63 21.15 20.60
C ARG A 415 -32.75 22.06 20.09
N THR A 416 -32.54 22.69 18.93
CA THR A 416 -33.50 23.61 18.31
C THR A 416 -34.79 22.87 17.89
N TYR A 417 -34.67 21.68 17.30
CA TYR A 417 -35.82 20.86 16.92
C TYR A 417 -36.68 20.51 18.14
N LYS A 418 -36.05 20.09 19.25
CA LYS A 418 -36.77 19.81 20.50
C LYS A 418 -37.44 21.05 21.08
N SER A 419 -36.77 22.19 21.05
CA SER A 419 -37.34 23.46 21.53
C SER A 419 -38.52 23.94 20.69
N HIS A 420 -38.44 23.83 19.35
CA HIS A 420 -39.46 24.38 18.44
C HIS A 420 -40.67 23.46 18.29
N PHE A 421 -40.47 22.15 18.32
CA PHE A 421 -41.55 21.18 18.03
C PHE A 421 -41.95 20.34 19.24
N GLY A 422 -41.20 20.38 20.34
CA GLY A 422 -41.43 19.53 21.51
C GLY A 422 -41.19 18.03 21.25
N ARG A 423 -40.49 17.70 20.16
CA ARG A 423 -40.25 16.32 19.69
C ARG A 423 -38.77 15.97 19.72
N ASP A 424 -38.47 14.68 19.82
CA ASP A 424 -37.10 14.18 19.74
C ASP A 424 -36.75 13.84 18.29
N LEU A 425 -35.82 14.60 17.70
CA LEU A 425 -35.42 14.42 16.30
C LEU A 425 -34.78 13.05 16.05
N MET A 426 -34.05 12.48 17.01
CA MET A 426 -33.48 11.13 16.87
C MET A 426 -34.58 10.06 16.79
N ALA A 427 -35.63 10.19 17.60
CA ALA A 427 -36.79 9.31 17.56
C ALA A 427 -37.57 9.46 16.24
N ASP A 428 -37.81 10.69 15.78
CA ASP A 428 -38.47 10.96 14.51
C ASP A 428 -37.66 10.38 13.33
N LEU A 429 -36.35 10.65 13.25
CA LEU A 429 -35.50 10.07 12.19
C LEU A 429 -35.48 8.53 12.22
N LYS A 430 -35.52 7.93 13.41
CA LYS A 430 -35.55 6.48 13.57
C LYS A 430 -36.89 5.87 13.13
N SER A 431 -38.00 6.58 13.24
CA SER A 431 -39.30 6.10 12.75
C SER A 431 -39.48 6.28 11.25
N GLU A 432 -38.92 7.36 10.68
CA GLU A 432 -39.09 7.71 9.27
C GLU A 432 -38.08 7.06 8.32
N LEU A 433 -36.89 6.70 8.83
CA LEU A 433 -35.84 6.05 8.03
C LEU A 433 -35.71 4.57 8.38
N SER A 434 -35.28 3.76 7.39
CA SER A 434 -34.97 2.35 7.60
C SER A 434 -33.63 1.94 6.98
N GLY A 435 -33.24 0.67 7.20
CA GLY A 435 -32.06 0.08 6.56
C GLY A 435 -30.74 0.77 6.92
N SER A 436 -29.83 0.79 5.95
CA SER A 436 -28.47 1.32 6.14
C SER A 436 -28.40 2.84 6.07
N LEU A 437 -29.32 3.48 5.34
CA LEU A 437 -29.51 4.93 5.42
C LEU A 437 -29.84 5.37 6.86
N ALA A 438 -30.78 4.71 7.53
CA ALA A 438 -31.11 5.04 8.92
C ALA A 438 -29.90 4.89 9.85
N LYS A 439 -29.11 3.82 9.69
CA LYS A 439 -27.90 3.60 10.50
C LYS A 439 -26.88 4.71 10.29
N LEU A 440 -26.69 5.15 9.05
CA LEU A 440 -25.77 6.22 8.67
C LEU A 440 -26.22 7.57 9.23
N ILE A 441 -27.46 7.99 8.95
CA ILE A 441 -28.01 9.28 9.39
C ILE A 441 -28.04 9.36 10.91
N LEU A 442 -28.57 8.33 11.60
CA LEU A 442 -28.56 8.30 13.06
C LEU A 442 -27.13 8.27 13.62
N GLY A 443 -26.17 7.67 12.90
CA GLY A 443 -24.77 7.70 13.28
C GLY A 443 -24.18 9.10 13.25
N LEU A 444 -24.41 9.84 12.16
CA LEU A 444 -23.94 11.22 11.98
C LEU A 444 -24.52 12.21 13.01
N MET A 445 -25.75 11.94 13.48
CA MET A 445 -26.43 12.76 14.48
C MET A 445 -25.96 12.52 15.92
N MET A 446 -25.27 11.41 16.20
CA MET A 446 -24.68 11.14 17.52
C MET A 446 -23.36 11.88 17.69
N THR A 447 -23.02 12.31 18.90
CA THR A 447 -21.65 12.78 19.16
C THR A 447 -20.63 11.66 18.90
N PRO A 448 -19.36 11.96 18.55
CA PRO A 448 -18.35 10.93 18.26
C PRO A 448 -18.23 9.88 19.38
N ALA A 449 -18.17 10.32 20.63
CA ALA A 449 -18.08 9.43 21.80
C ALA A 449 -19.32 8.53 21.98
N GLN A 450 -20.53 9.07 21.77
CA GLN A 450 -21.76 8.28 21.84
C GLN A 450 -21.83 7.27 20.70
N PHE A 451 -21.42 7.65 19.48
CA PHE A 451 -21.41 6.76 18.34
C PHE A 451 -20.50 5.56 18.60
N ASP A 452 -19.26 5.80 19.02
CA ASP A 452 -18.30 4.76 19.35
C ASP A 452 -18.76 3.89 20.53
N ALA A 453 -19.31 4.48 21.60
CA ALA A 453 -19.89 3.73 22.71
C ALA A 453 -21.01 2.79 22.24
N LYS A 454 -21.86 3.23 21.31
CA LYS A 454 -22.91 2.39 20.69
C LYS A 454 -22.34 1.31 19.79
N GLN A 455 -21.27 1.56 19.05
CA GLN A 455 -20.60 0.53 18.25
C GLN A 455 -19.98 -0.54 19.14
N LEU A 456 -19.27 -0.15 20.20
CA LEU A 456 -18.71 -1.07 21.19
C LEU A 456 -19.81 -1.89 21.88
N LYS A 457 -20.92 -1.25 22.29
CA LYS A 457 -22.04 -1.96 22.91
C LYS A 457 -22.63 -3.02 21.98
N LYS A 458 -22.78 -2.70 20.69
CA LYS A 458 -23.31 -3.62 19.67
C LYS A 458 -22.35 -4.77 19.38
N ALA A 459 -21.04 -4.52 19.43
CA ALA A 459 -20.03 -5.56 19.26
C ALA A 459 -20.05 -6.59 20.40
N MET A 460 -20.53 -6.20 21.58
CA MET A 460 -20.71 -7.05 22.77
C MET A 460 -22.19 -7.38 23.06
N GLU A 461 -23.07 -7.29 22.06
CA GLU A 461 -24.49 -7.56 22.24
C GLU A 461 -24.92 -8.80 21.47
N GLY A 462 -25.55 -9.74 22.17
CA GLY A 462 -26.06 -10.97 21.59
C GLY A 462 -25.12 -12.15 21.85
N ALA A 463 -25.21 -13.17 21.00
CA ALA A 463 -24.35 -14.34 21.07
C ALA A 463 -23.08 -14.09 20.26
N GLY A 464 -21.92 -14.28 20.90
CA GLY A 464 -20.61 -13.98 20.32
C GLY A 464 -20.21 -12.52 20.45
N THR A 465 -18.99 -12.22 20.03
CA THR A 465 -18.40 -10.88 20.07
C THR A 465 -18.03 -10.49 18.63
N ASP A 466 -18.08 -9.20 18.31
CA ASP A 466 -17.50 -8.66 17.07
C ASP A 466 -16.12 -8.08 17.38
N GLU A 467 -15.11 -8.95 17.42
CA GLU A 467 -13.73 -8.60 17.79
C GLU A 467 -13.15 -7.53 16.87
N ASN A 468 -13.54 -7.54 15.59
CA ASN A 468 -13.08 -6.57 14.59
C ASN A 468 -13.49 -5.13 14.94
N ILE A 469 -14.70 -4.92 15.45
CA ILE A 469 -15.16 -3.60 15.90
C ILE A 469 -14.42 -3.17 17.17
N LEU A 470 -14.26 -4.08 18.13
CA LEU A 470 -13.55 -3.80 19.38
C LEU A 470 -12.10 -3.38 19.10
N ILE A 471 -11.39 -4.15 18.27
CA ILE A 471 -10.01 -3.88 17.86
C ILE A 471 -9.93 -2.56 17.10
N GLU A 472 -10.80 -2.32 16.11
CA GLU A 472 -10.78 -1.09 15.32
C GLU A 472 -10.90 0.14 16.20
N ILE A 473 -11.85 0.16 17.12
CA ILE A 473 -12.11 1.32 17.96
C ILE A 473 -10.98 1.50 18.98
N LEU A 474 -10.67 0.47 19.76
CA LEU A 474 -9.75 0.61 20.88
C LEU A 474 -8.29 0.77 20.45
N ALA A 475 -7.89 0.26 19.28
CA ALA A 475 -6.53 0.44 18.76
C ALA A 475 -6.30 1.76 18.02
N THR A 476 -7.34 2.52 17.70
CA THR A 476 -7.23 3.75 16.86
C THR A 476 -7.59 5.05 17.57
N ARG A 477 -8.39 5.00 18.64
CA ARG A 477 -8.79 6.19 19.39
C ARG A 477 -7.66 6.68 20.30
N ASN A 478 -7.54 7.99 20.46
CA ASN A 478 -6.60 8.61 21.40
C ASN A 478 -7.18 8.64 22.83
N ASN A 479 -6.36 9.01 23.82
CA ASN A 479 -6.77 9.01 25.23
C ASN A 479 -8.02 9.87 25.49
N ARG A 480 -8.08 11.08 24.92
CA ARG A 480 -9.24 11.98 25.07
C ARG A 480 -10.51 11.36 24.49
N GLU A 481 -10.42 10.73 23.33
CA GLU A 481 -11.53 10.02 22.70
C GLU A 481 -11.98 8.84 23.56
N ILE A 482 -11.05 8.01 24.05
CA ILE A 482 -11.36 6.86 24.93
C ILE A 482 -12.02 7.31 26.24
N GLN A 483 -11.53 8.38 26.88
CA GLN A 483 -12.14 8.93 28.09
C GLN A 483 -13.57 9.42 27.83
N ALA A 484 -13.81 10.10 26.71
CA ALA A 484 -15.14 10.53 26.31
C ALA A 484 -16.06 9.33 26.02
N ILE A 485 -15.54 8.28 25.37
CA ILE A 485 -16.26 7.03 25.12
C ILE A 485 -16.64 6.34 26.44
N ASN A 486 -15.72 6.25 27.40
CA ASN A 486 -15.99 5.65 28.71
C ASN A 486 -17.14 6.36 29.43
N GLU A 487 -17.15 7.69 29.42
CA GLU A 487 -18.23 8.47 30.03
C GLU A 487 -19.55 8.27 29.26
N ALA A 488 -19.53 8.38 27.93
CA ALA A 488 -20.72 8.17 27.11
C ALA A 488 -21.31 6.76 27.29
N TYR A 489 -20.46 5.73 27.38
CA TYR A 489 -20.86 4.35 27.59
C TYR A 489 -21.50 4.17 28.98
N LYS A 490 -20.88 4.71 30.02
CA LYS A 490 -21.40 4.66 31.39
C LYS A 490 -22.76 5.35 31.51
N VAL A 491 -22.91 6.53 30.90
CA VAL A 491 -24.18 7.28 30.88
C VAL A 491 -25.26 6.51 30.13
N ALA A 492 -24.94 5.95 28.95
CA ALA A 492 -25.93 5.30 28.10
C ALA A 492 -26.36 3.90 28.59
N TYR A 493 -25.47 3.17 29.24
CA TYR A 493 -25.68 1.75 29.55
C TYR A 493 -25.56 1.39 31.03
N HIS A 494 -25.32 2.39 31.89
CA HIS A 494 -25.19 2.21 33.35
C HIS A 494 -24.17 1.13 33.77
N LYS A 495 -23.14 0.93 32.95
CA LYS A 495 -22.05 -0.03 33.15
C LYS A 495 -20.76 0.58 32.64
N SER A 496 -19.62 0.33 33.28
CA SER A 496 -18.34 0.78 32.75
C SER A 496 -17.98 0.02 31.47
N LEU A 497 -17.21 0.62 30.57
CA LEU A 497 -16.72 -0.07 29.37
C LEU A 497 -15.79 -1.23 29.76
N GLU A 498 -14.94 -1.04 30.78
CA GLU A 498 -14.06 -2.09 31.32
C GLU A 498 -14.85 -3.30 31.79
N ASP A 499 -15.93 -3.11 32.56
CA ASP A 499 -16.77 -4.21 33.04
C ASP A 499 -17.48 -4.90 31.87
N ALA A 500 -17.89 -4.14 30.85
CA ALA A 500 -18.53 -4.68 29.66
C ALA A 500 -17.56 -5.59 28.89
N LEU A 501 -16.38 -5.09 28.55
CA LEU A 501 -15.30 -5.86 27.92
C LEU A 501 -14.93 -7.07 28.75
N SER A 502 -14.84 -6.89 30.07
CA SER A 502 -14.49 -7.94 31.01
C SER A 502 -15.51 -9.08 31.11
N SER A 503 -16.77 -8.79 30.79
CA SER A 503 -17.87 -9.76 30.80
C SER A 503 -18.00 -10.51 29.48
N ASP A 504 -17.66 -9.84 28.36
CA ASP A 504 -17.87 -10.36 27.01
C ASP A 504 -16.63 -11.06 26.44
N THR A 505 -15.44 -10.67 26.90
CA THR A 505 -14.16 -11.21 26.41
C THR A 505 -13.37 -11.90 27.52
N SER A 506 -12.34 -12.68 27.16
CA SER A 506 -11.48 -13.38 28.12
C SER A 506 -10.03 -13.46 27.65
N GLY A 507 -9.16 -14.04 28.49
CA GLY A 507 -7.76 -14.31 28.16
C GLY A 507 -6.92 -13.05 27.84
N HIS A 508 -5.92 -13.22 26.99
CA HIS A 508 -5.02 -12.13 26.57
C HIS A 508 -5.76 -11.06 25.77
N PHE A 509 -6.76 -11.45 24.98
CA PHE A 509 -7.56 -10.50 24.20
C PHE A 509 -8.27 -9.49 25.12
N LYS A 510 -8.95 -9.96 26.18
CA LYS A 510 -9.51 -9.09 27.23
C LYS A 510 -8.48 -8.13 27.82
N ARG A 511 -7.29 -8.62 28.17
CA ARG A 511 -6.24 -7.79 28.78
C ARG A 511 -5.79 -6.65 27.87
N ILE A 512 -5.66 -6.91 26.56
CA ILE A 512 -5.32 -5.90 25.56
C ILE A 512 -6.44 -4.86 25.47
N LEU A 513 -7.69 -5.29 25.27
CA LEU A 513 -8.82 -4.38 25.10
C LEU A 513 -9.04 -3.51 26.34
N VAL A 514 -8.98 -4.10 27.54
CA VAL A 514 -9.08 -3.34 28.79
C VAL A 514 -7.94 -2.34 28.91
N SER A 515 -6.70 -2.73 28.63
CA SER A 515 -5.55 -1.81 28.68
C SER A 515 -5.70 -0.62 27.74
N LEU A 516 -6.25 -0.82 26.54
CA LEU A 516 -6.52 0.27 25.59
C LEU A 516 -7.70 1.14 26.04
N ALA A 517 -8.75 0.53 26.59
CA ALA A 517 -9.96 1.19 27.07
C ALA A 517 -9.71 2.08 28.32
N LEU A 518 -8.57 1.95 28.99
CA LEU A 518 -8.19 2.88 30.06
C LEU A 518 -7.94 4.30 29.56
N GLY A 519 -7.55 4.48 28.28
CA GLY A 519 -7.26 5.80 27.72
C GLY A 519 -6.15 6.53 28.48
N ASN A 520 -5.12 5.79 28.90
CA ASN A 520 -3.99 6.28 29.67
C ASN A 520 -2.64 5.87 29.03
N ARG A 521 -2.56 5.95 27.70
CA ARG A 521 -1.32 5.77 26.96
C ARG A 521 -0.40 6.96 27.18
N ASP A 522 0.91 6.76 27.28
CA ASP A 522 1.90 7.83 27.33
C ASP A 522 1.73 8.77 26.13
N GLU A 523 1.79 10.09 26.34
CA GLU A 523 1.69 11.12 25.29
C GLU A 523 3.02 11.87 25.07
N GLY A 524 4.09 11.44 25.78
CA GLY A 524 5.42 12.03 25.67
C GLY A 524 6.13 11.71 24.34
N GLY A 525 7.24 12.40 24.11
CA GLY A 525 8.14 12.14 22.98
C GLY A 525 8.86 10.79 23.06
N GLU A 526 9.74 10.54 22.09
CA GLU A 526 10.58 9.34 22.10
C GLU A 526 11.72 9.42 23.14
N ASP A 527 12.19 8.25 23.56
CA ASP A 527 13.35 8.08 24.45
C ASP A 527 14.22 7.01 23.80
N LEU A 528 15.39 7.40 23.30
CA LEU A 528 16.24 6.52 22.49
C LEU A 528 16.76 5.31 23.28
N THR A 529 17.13 5.51 24.55
CA THR A 529 17.67 4.45 25.40
C THR A 529 16.57 3.45 25.73
N ARG A 530 15.41 3.95 26.18
CA ARG A 530 14.27 3.10 26.49
C ARG A 530 13.71 2.41 25.24
N ALA A 531 13.75 3.06 24.07
CA ALA A 531 13.27 2.45 22.83
C ALA A 531 14.11 1.23 22.43
N HIS A 532 15.43 1.29 22.63
CA HIS A 532 16.32 0.14 22.41
C HIS A 532 16.05 -1.00 23.39
N GLU A 533 15.75 -0.69 24.66
CA GLU A 533 15.36 -1.70 25.67
C GLU A 533 14.00 -2.33 25.36
N ASP A 534 13.00 -1.52 25.03
CA ASP A 534 11.67 -2.01 24.64
C ASP A 534 11.75 -2.85 23.35
N ALA A 535 12.63 -2.49 22.40
CA ALA A 535 12.88 -3.29 21.20
C ALA A 535 13.48 -4.67 21.52
N LYS A 536 14.38 -4.77 22.51
CA LYS A 536 14.90 -6.06 23.02
C LYS A 536 13.77 -6.92 23.57
N VAL A 537 12.90 -6.34 24.40
CA VAL A 537 11.74 -7.07 24.94
C VAL A 537 10.86 -7.59 23.83
N VAL A 538 10.51 -6.74 22.85
CA VAL A 538 9.71 -7.14 21.70
C VAL A 538 10.39 -8.29 20.93
N ALA A 539 11.70 -8.21 20.71
CA ALA A 539 12.46 -9.27 20.05
C ALA A 539 12.50 -10.58 20.84
N GLU A 540 12.71 -10.52 22.14
CA GLU A 540 12.73 -11.69 23.03
C GLU A 540 11.34 -12.34 23.11
N SER A 541 10.29 -11.55 23.36
CA SER A 541 8.90 -12.03 23.43
C SER A 541 8.45 -12.71 22.14
N LEU A 542 8.89 -12.20 20.98
CA LEU A 542 8.52 -12.76 19.69
C LEU A 542 9.41 -13.94 19.24
N LYS A 543 10.61 -14.13 19.84
CA LYS A 543 11.47 -15.31 19.59
C LYS A 543 11.09 -16.54 20.43
N LEU A 544 10.42 -16.34 21.56
CA LEU A 544 10.25 -17.34 22.62
C LEU A 544 9.04 -18.27 22.48
N SER A 545 8.47 -18.46 21.29
CA SER A 545 7.29 -19.33 21.12
C SER A 545 7.51 -20.83 21.38
N ASP A 546 8.71 -21.28 21.77
CA ASP A 546 9.08 -22.69 22.03
C ASP A 546 9.69 -22.99 23.42
N VAL A 547 9.69 -22.07 24.39
CA VAL A 547 10.26 -22.36 25.73
C VAL A 547 9.22 -22.28 26.84
N SER A 548 9.06 -23.37 27.58
CA SER A 548 8.29 -23.44 28.83
C SER A 548 9.06 -22.85 30.01
N SER A 549 8.39 -22.00 30.79
CA SER A 549 8.61 -21.66 32.22
C SER A 549 8.22 -20.19 32.49
N GLY A 550 8.02 -19.82 33.77
CA GLY A 550 7.35 -18.60 34.22
C GLY A 550 7.87 -17.25 33.72
N ASP A 551 9.04 -17.19 33.08
CA ASP A 551 9.56 -15.98 32.42
C ASP A 551 8.79 -15.59 31.16
N SER A 552 8.17 -16.57 30.47
CA SER A 552 7.35 -16.31 29.26
C SER A 552 6.14 -15.40 29.57
N THR A 553 5.41 -15.69 30.64
CA THR A 553 4.25 -14.88 31.08
C THR A 553 4.62 -13.44 31.46
N SER A 554 5.82 -13.26 32.03
CA SER A 554 6.37 -11.94 32.37
C SER A 554 6.70 -11.14 31.10
N LEU A 555 7.37 -11.77 30.14
CA LEU A 555 7.71 -11.17 28.85
C LEU A 555 6.46 -10.81 28.03
N GLU A 556 5.47 -11.70 27.97
CA GLU A 556 4.17 -11.41 27.34
C GLU A 556 3.47 -10.19 27.96
N THR A 557 3.54 -10.06 29.29
CA THR A 557 2.96 -8.91 30.00
C THR A 557 3.71 -7.63 29.69
N ARG A 558 5.05 -7.67 29.58
CA ARG A 558 5.86 -6.52 29.17
C ARG A 558 5.62 -6.13 27.72
N PHE A 559 5.52 -7.09 26.80
CA PHE A 559 5.19 -6.86 25.40
C PHE A 559 3.83 -6.16 25.24
N LEU A 560 2.81 -6.67 25.93
CA LEU A 560 1.48 -6.05 25.98
C LEU A 560 1.58 -4.62 26.51
N SER A 561 2.27 -4.42 27.63
CA SER A 561 2.46 -3.10 28.24
C SER A 561 3.12 -2.13 27.26
N ILE A 562 4.19 -2.53 26.56
CA ILE A 562 4.86 -1.69 25.56
C ILE A 562 3.86 -1.25 24.48
N LEU A 563 3.18 -2.18 23.81
CA LEU A 563 2.27 -1.86 22.71
C LEU A 563 1.02 -1.09 23.15
N CYS A 564 0.53 -1.31 24.36
CA CYS A 564 -0.71 -0.68 24.83
C CYS A 564 -0.48 0.66 25.55
N THR A 565 0.70 0.90 26.12
CA THR A 565 0.96 2.08 26.97
C THR A 565 1.98 3.06 26.42
N ARG A 566 2.93 2.65 25.57
CA ARG A 566 3.90 3.61 25.02
C ARG A 566 3.26 4.59 24.05
N SER A 567 3.82 5.80 24.00
CA SER A 567 3.40 6.82 23.05
C SER A 567 3.66 6.38 21.62
N TYR A 568 2.88 6.90 20.67
CA TYR A 568 3.06 6.58 19.25
C TYR A 568 4.45 7.03 18.74
N PRO A 569 4.96 8.24 19.07
CA PRO A 569 6.33 8.62 18.73
C PRO A 569 7.36 7.60 19.25
N HIS A 570 7.24 7.19 20.51
CA HIS A 570 8.16 6.22 21.10
C HIS A 570 8.07 4.83 20.43
N LEU A 571 6.86 4.35 20.12
CA LEU A 571 6.67 3.06 19.45
C LEU A 571 7.29 3.02 18.04
N ARG A 572 7.23 4.12 17.28
CA ARG A 572 7.92 4.19 15.98
C ARG A 572 9.42 3.97 16.15
N ARG A 573 10.02 4.59 17.17
CA ARG A 573 11.43 4.39 17.51
C ARG A 573 11.74 2.96 17.95
N VAL A 574 10.87 2.36 18.77
CA VAL A 574 10.99 0.95 19.17
C VAL A 574 11.02 0.05 17.94
N PHE A 575 10.13 0.26 16.97
CA PHE A 575 10.07 -0.58 15.76
C PHE A 575 11.24 -0.35 14.80
N GLN A 576 11.79 0.87 14.75
CA GLN A 576 13.05 1.16 14.07
C GLN A 576 14.23 0.41 14.69
N GLU A 577 14.37 0.44 16.01
CA GLU A 577 15.40 -0.31 16.73
C GLU A 577 15.18 -1.83 16.58
N PHE A 578 13.94 -2.29 16.61
CA PHE A 578 13.60 -3.69 16.37
C PHE A 578 14.10 -4.17 15.00
N ILE A 579 13.89 -3.39 13.92
CA ILE A 579 14.40 -3.72 12.58
C ILE A 579 15.92 -3.76 12.58
N LYS A 580 16.60 -2.78 13.18
CA LYS A 580 18.07 -2.77 13.27
C LYS A 580 18.63 -4.00 13.98
N MET A 581 17.95 -4.45 15.03
CA MET A 581 18.41 -5.54 15.88
C MET A 581 18.10 -6.92 15.33
N THR A 582 16.93 -7.08 14.71
CA THR A 582 16.40 -8.39 14.34
C THR A 582 16.40 -8.61 12.85
N ASN A 583 16.48 -7.54 12.05
CA ASN A 583 16.34 -7.59 10.60
C ASN A 583 14.96 -8.16 10.18
N HIS A 584 13.91 -7.86 10.96
CA HIS A 584 12.52 -8.24 10.71
C HIS A 584 11.58 -7.06 10.98
N ASP A 585 10.39 -7.06 10.35
CA ASP A 585 9.33 -6.09 10.63
C ASP A 585 8.42 -6.62 11.74
N VAL A 586 8.08 -5.76 12.70
CA VAL A 586 7.31 -6.15 13.89
C VAL A 586 5.92 -6.71 13.54
N ALA A 587 5.22 -6.14 12.55
CA ALA A 587 3.89 -6.63 12.17
C ALA A 587 3.99 -8.02 11.57
N HIS A 588 5.00 -8.26 10.73
CA HIS A 588 5.27 -9.58 10.18
C HIS A 588 5.60 -10.60 11.28
N THR A 589 6.48 -10.25 12.23
CA THR A 589 6.85 -11.15 13.31
C THR A 589 5.67 -11.46 14.23
N VAL A 590 4.80 -10.49 14.54
CA VAL A 590 3.55 -10.72 15.27
C VAL A 590 2.64 -11.70 14.52
N ARG A 591 2.47 -11.54 13.20
CA ARG A 591 1.64 -12.46 12.40
C ARG A 591 2.18 -13.88 12.38
N LYS A 592 3.50 -14.05 12.46
CA LYS A 592 4.17 -15.35 12.45
C LYS A 592 4.02 -16.09 13.78
N HIS A 593 4.23 -15.38 14.89
CA HIS A 593 4.31 -16.01 16.21
C HIS A 593 3.03 -15.94 17.03
N MET A 594 2.02 -15.18 16.57
CA MET A 594 0.73 -15.02 17.24
C MET A 594 -0.42 -15.38 16.30
N SER A 595 -1.55 -15.78 16.87
CA SER A 595 -2.77 -16.14 16.12
C SER A 595 -4.03 -15.54 16.74
N GLY A 596 -5.13 -15.61 16.00
CA GLY A 596 -6.45 -15.14 16.43
C GLY A 596 -6.50 -13.64 16.77
N ASP A 597 -7.41 -13.28 17.67
CA ASP A 597 -7.73 -11.87 17.98
C ASP A 597 -6.57 -11.13 18.67
N VAL A 598 -5.69 -11.87 19.36
CA VAL A 598 -4.48 -11.30 19.97
C VAL A 598 -3.53 -10.79 18.89
N ARG A 599 -3.28 -11.59 17.85
CA ARG A 599 -2.50 -11.18 16.68
C ARG A 599 -3.14 -9.95 16.03
N ASP A 600 -4.45 -10.00 15.80
CA ASP A 600 -5.15 -8.95 15.06
C ASP A 600 -5.19 -7.63 15.84
N ALA A 601 -5.33 -7.69 17.18
CA ALA A 601 -5.23 -6.52 18.04
C ALA A 601 -3.85 -5.86 17.98
N PHE A 602 -2.76 -6.64 18.11
CA PHE A 602 -1.41 -6.10 18.05
C PHE A 602 -1.04 -5.58 16.66
N VAL A 603 -1.43 -6.28 15.59
CA VAL A 603 -1.26 -5.79 14.22
C VAL A 603 -2.02 -4.48 14.01
N ALA A 604 -3.25 -4.35 14.52
CA ALA A 604 -4.01 -3.11 14.43
C ALA A 604 -3.34 -1.95 15.18
N ILE A 605 -2.78 -2.18 16.37
CA ILE A 605 -1.99 -1.17 17.10
C ILE A 605 -0.78 -0.73 16.26
N VAL A 606 0.02 -1.68 15.77
CA VAL A 606 1.21 -1.40 14.97
C VAL A 606 0.85 -0.60 13.72
N ARG A 607 -0.20 -1.00 13.00
CA ARG A 607 -0.68 -0.31 11.79
C ARG A 607 -1.23 1.09 12.10
N SER A 608 -1.95 1.25 13.21
CA SER A 608 -2.47 2.55 13.68
C SER A 608 -1.33 3.52 14.05
N VAL A 609 -0.24 3.02 14.63
CA VAL A 609 0.98 3.81 14.91
C VAL A 609 1.68 4.20 13.60
N LYS A 610 1.78 3.26 12.65
CA LYS A 610 2.49 3.44 11.37
C LYS A 610 1.79 4.44 10.45
N ASP A 611 0.53 4.19 10.12
CA ASP A 611 -0.25 5.04 9.22
C ASP A 611 -1.75 4.75 9.44
N LYS A 612 -2.36 5.60 10.28
CA LYS A 612 -3.77 5.46 10.65
C LYS A 612 -4.71 5.70 9.45
N PRO A 613 -4.49 6.70 8.57
CA PRO A 613 -5.22 6.78 7.31
C PRO A 613 -5.14 5.52 6.44
N ALA A 614 -3.95 4.94 6.27
CA ALA A 614 -3.80 3.69 5.50
C ALA A 614 -4.54 2.51 6.14
N PHE A 615 -4.53 2.41 7.46
CA PHE A 615 -5.31 1.39 8.18
C PHE A 615 -6.81 1.48 7.85
N PHE A 616 -7.40 2.68 7.87
CA PHE A 616 -8.81 2.85 7.53
C PHE A 616 -9.08 2.70 6.03
N ALA A 617 -8.16 3.12 5.15
CA ALA A 617 -8.28 2.93 3.71
C ALA A 617 -8.40 1.44 3.35
N ASP A 618 -7.52 0.59 3.91
CA ASP A 618 -7.60 -0.85 3.70
C ASP A 618 -8.90 -1.45 4.24
N LYS A 619 -9.37 -1.04 5.43
CA LYS A 619 -10.65 -1.54 5.97
C LYS A 619 -11.85 -1.11 5.12
N LEU A 620 -11.84 0.11 4.58
CA LEU A 620 -12.87 0.56 3.64
C LEU A 620 -12.85 -0.29 2.37
N TYR A 621 -11.67 -0.56 1.81
CA TYR A 621 -11.56 -1.41 0.62
C TYR A 621 -12.03 -2.82 0.92
N ASP A 622 -11.63 -3.39 2.05
CA ASP A 622 -12.04 -4.72 2.47
C ASP A 622 -13.54 -4.83 2.70
N SER A 623 -14.20 -3.74 3.11
CA SER A 623 -15.66 -3.69 3.26
C SER A 623 -16.42 -3.68 1.92
N MET A 624 -15.76 -3.35 0.81
CA MET A 624 -16.37 -3.24 -0.52
C MET A 624 -15.78 -4.25 -1.52
N LYS A 625 -14.70 -4.97 -1.18
CA LYS A 625 -14.09 -5.95 -2.09
C LYS A 625 -14.88 -7.26 -2.09
N GLY A 626 -14.99 -7.89 -3.27
CA GLY A 626 -15.58 -9.22 -3.42
C GLY A 626 -17.06 -9.19 -3.73
N ILE A 627 -17.81 -10.20 -3.25
CA ILE A 627 -19.26 -10.31 -3.45
C ILE A 627 -19.96 -9.73 -2.23
N GLY A 628 -20.77 -8.69 -2.44
CA GLY A 628 -21.49 -7.99 -1.38
C GLY A 628 -20.65 -6.89 -0.71
N THR A 629 -21.25 -6.24 0.29
CA THR A 629 -20.67 -5.08 0.98
C THR A 629 -20.87 -5.22 2.48
N ASP A 630 -19.80 -5.09 3.27
CA ASP A 630 -19.90 -4.89 4.71
C ASP A 630 -20.29 -3.43 5.00
N GLU A 631 -21.59 -3.16 4.85
CA GLU A 631 -22.16 -1.84 5.12
C GLU A 631 -21.96 -1.38 6.57
N ARG A 632 -21.73 -2.30 7.52
CA ARG A 632 -21.49 -1.95 8.94
C ARG A 632 -20.12 -1.28 9.08
N THR A 633 -19.09 -1.89 8.51
CA THR A 633 -17.73 -1.31 8.51
C THR A 633 -17.66 -0.05 7.67
N LEU A 634 -18.24 -0.05 6.47
CA LEU A 634 -18.31 1.13 5.62
C LEU A 634 -18.99 2.31 6.33
N THR A 635 -20.19 2.11 6.90
CA THR A 635 -20.89 3.16 7.66
C THR A 635 -20.08 3.65 8.85
N ARG A 636 -19.52 2.73 9.65
CA ARG A 636 -18.79 3.08 10.88
C ARG A 636 -17.57 3.96 10.59
N ILE A 637 -16.78 3.60 9.59
CA ILE A 637 -15.59 4.37 9.21
C ILE A 637 -16.02 5.71 8.60
N MET A 638 -16.96 5.72 7.66
CA MET A 638 -17.43 6.96 7.03
C MET A 638 -18.01 7.96 8.03
N VAL A 639 -18.74 7.51 9.05
CA VAL A 639 -19.22 8.38 10.15
C VAL A 639 -18.06 8.84 11.03
N SER A 640 -17.31 7.90 11.61
CA SER A 640 -16.32 8.21 12.65
C SER A 640 -15.12 9.02 12.15
N ARG A 641 -14.80 8.94 10.85
CA ARG A 641 -13.65 9.64 10.25
C ARG A 641 -14.03 10.90 9.48
N SER A 642 -15.33 11.13 9.21
CA SER A 642 -15.84 12.22 8.36
C SER A 642 -15.29 13.61 8.69
N GLU A 643 -15.07 13.90 9.97
CA GLU A 643 -14.60 15.21 10.46
C GLU A 643 -13.16 15.16 11.03
N ILE A 644 -12.44 14.05 10.84
CA ILE A 644 -11.08 13.84 11.39
C ILE A 644 -10.03 13.79 10.29
N ASP A 645 -10.06 12.75 9.47
CA ASP A 645 -9.02 12.45 8.48
C ASP A 645 -9.55 11.74 7.24
N LEU A 646 -10.87 11.78 6.98
CA LEU A 646 -11.44 11.11 5.80
C LEU A 646 -10.85 11.63 4.48
N LEU A 647 -10.37 12.88 4.42
CA LEU A 647 -9.66 13.38 3.24
C LEU A 647 -8.30 12.68 3.06
N ASN A 648 -7.56 12.48 4.15
CA ASN A 648 -6.30 11.74 4.13
C ASN A 648 -6.54 10.27 3.76
N ILE A 649 -7.59 9.65 4.32
CA ILE A 649 -7.99 8.28 4.02
C ILE A 649 -8.30 8.12 2.53
N ARG A 650 -9.08 9.04 1.94
CA ARG A 650 -9.39 9.05 0.50
C ARG A 650 -8.14 9.06 -0.37
N ARG A 651 -7.20 9.97 -0.07
CA ARG A 651 -5.92 10.07 -0.78
C ARG A 651 -5.15 8.76 -0.73
N VAL A 652 -4.93 8.22 0.47
CA VAL A 652 -4.22 6.96 0.66
C VAL A 652 -4.98 5.80 0.01
N PHE A 653 -6.31 5.83 0.02
CA PHE A 653 -7.15 4.84 -0.65
C PHE A 653 -6.89 4.84 -2.17
N LYS A 654 -6.91 6.00 -2.82
CA LYS A 654 -6.61 6.10 -4.26
C LYS A 654 -5.21 5.57 -4.60
N GLU A 655 -4.22 5.87 -3.76
CA GLU A 655 -2.84 5.41 -3.93
C GLU A 655 -2.69 3.89 -3.82
N MET A 656 -3.31 3.31 -2.79
CA MET A 656 -3.22 1.88 -2.47
C MET A 656 -4.11 1.01 -3.36
N HIS A 657 -5.23 1.52 -3.86
CA HIS A 657 -6.25 0.74 -4.56
C HIS A 657 -6.46 1.14 -6.04
N GLU A 658 -5.76 2.17 -6.53
CA GLU A 658 -5.86 2.71 -7.91
C GLU A 658 -7.28 3.13 -8.33
N LYS A 659 -8.18 3.31 -7.35
CA LYS A 659 -9.57 3.73 -7.51
C LYS A 659 -9.88 4.72 -6.40
N SER A 660 -10.59 5.79 -6.70
CA SER A 660 -11.06 6.70 -5.65
C SER A 660 -12.04 5.99 -4.73
N LEU A 661 -12.11 6.45 -3.48
CA LEU A 661 -13.11 5.97 -2.53
C LEU A 661 -14.54 6.26 -3.06
N HIS A 662 -14.70 7.41 -3.74
CA HIS A 662 -15.94 7.81 -4.39
C HIS A 662 -16.42 6.75 -5.40
N HIS A 663 -15.56 6.36 -6.34
CA HIS A 663 -15.88 5.36 -7.35
C HIS A 663 -16.24 4.00 -6.74
N MET A 664 -15.54 3.58 -5.69
CA MET A 664 -15.84 2.31 -5.01
C MET A 664 -17.20 2.35 -4.31
N ILE A 665 -17.53 3.46 -3.61
CA ILE A 665 -18.85 3.63 -2.98
C ILE A 665 -19.97 3.62 -4.04
N GLU A 666 -19.80 4.35 -5.14
CA GLU A 666 -20.78 4.44 -6.21
C GLU A 666 -21.05 3.07 -6.84
N LYS A 667 -20.01 2.25 -6.99
CA LYS A 667 -20.11 0.92 -7.57
C LYS A 667 -20.75 -0.11 -6.63
N ASP A 668 -20.37 -0.09 -5.35
CA ASP A 668 -20.73 -1.16 -4.41
C ASP A 668 -21.98 -0.84 -3.58
N THR A 669 -22.49 0.39 -3.62
CA THR A 669 -23.71 0.79 -2.90
C THR A 669 -24.74 1.41 -3.85
N SER A 670 -26.01 1.49 -3.42
CA SER A 670 -27.09 2.06 -4.25
C SER A 670 -28.11 2.86 -3.44
N GLY A 671 -29.01 3.54 -4.13
CA GLY A 671 -30.11 4.30 -3.54
C GLY A 671 -29.64 5.45 -2.65
N ASP A 672 -30.47 5.80 -1.66
CA ASP A 672 -30.20 6.96 -0.80
C ASP A 672 -29.04 6.73 0.18
N TYR A 673 -28.73 5.47 0.51
CA TYR A 673 -27.51 5.13 1.26
C TYR A 673 -26.25 5.52 0.48
N CYS A 674 -26.19 5.21 -0.82
CA CYS A 674 -25.10 5.64 -1.70
C CYS A 674 -25.00 7.18 -1.76
N LYS A 675 -26.12 7.88 -1.99
CA LYS A 675 -26.14 9.36 -2.02
C LYS A 675 -25.56 9.97 -0.75
N ALA A 676 -25.99 9.47 0.42
CA ALA A 676 -25.50 9.94 1.70
C ALA A 676 -24.00 9.67 1.90
N LEU A 677 -23.52 8.48 1.53
CA LEU A 677 -22.10 8.16 1.59
C LEU A 677 -21.25 9.05 0.67
N LEU A 678 -21.69 9.29 -0.57
CA LEU A 678 -20.98 10.16 -1.51
C LEU A 678 -20.94 11.61 -1.03
N ALA A 679 -22.03 12.09 -0.40
CA ALA A 679 -22.06 13.42 0.20
C ALA A 679 -21.08 13.57 1.38
N ILE A 680 -20.91 12.52 2.20
CA ILE A 680 -19.88 12.50 3.26
C ILE A 680 -18.48 12.35 2.66
N CYS A 681 -18.32 11.57 1.59
CA CYS A 681 -17.05 11.38 0.91
C CYS A 681 -16.49 12.71 0.40
N GLY A 682 -17.35 13.61 -0.10
CA GLY A 682 -16.95 14.99 -0.45
C GLY A 682 -16.26 15.11 -1.80
N GLY A 683 -16.83 14.48 -2.84
CA GLY A 683 -16.36 14.56 -4.24
C GLY A 683 -15.49 13.38 -4.69
N ASP A 684 -15.16 13.37 -5.99
CA ASP A 684 -14.15 12.49 -6.57
C ASP A 684 -12.76 13.09 -6.32
N ASP A 685 -11.76 12.23 -6.12
CA ASP A 685 -10.41 12.59 -5.67
C ASP A 685 -9.56 13.32 -6.71
#